data_AF-A0A932V471-F1
#
_entry.id   AF-A0A932V471-F1
#
_cell.length_a   1.000
_cell.length_b   1.000
_cell.length_c   1.000
_cell.angle_alpha   90.00
_cell.angle_beta   90.00
_cell.angle_gamma   90.00
#
_symmetry.space_group_name_H-M   'P 1'
#
loop_
_entity.id
_entity.type
_entity.pdbx_description
1 polymer ?
#
loop_
_entity_poly.entity_id
_entity_poly.type
_entity_poly.pdbx_seq_one_letter_code
_entity_poly.pdbx_strand_id
1 'polypeptide(L)'
;MESYLTHTHYDLVTPDGAILELKNLSENRRLATVKIEGIAAQFVGYQIDPTHIFFNLKSTLAQLGINGVGKSIHWEPKHHTAFIEVELTPIGDLAAAMLDLLTVGAYIGKLFAADPRRRVRDPEYLMRMIGRSDREGRPLLSLGGLDGSRELILEKIDGRTVAFLSLLDGVVTYETTIYSFLPTLAKALCRNLRHTRQLIHLHHHWEKTELRKTAMNEILLVRTAPLHIRTVYARVVDTLLPQGFFHTTACVLQPDTYASGDIYELYGHSEQILDDIPLEFYTLEPHREHVFFSDRDQLIASLDDPQALFQAFATAPLPQDLLASVFVVKGEQMRGLTGSDWIVRETLKHEFPGLTHPARQALLVEKYIEHQPQYPFLKAIEEGWITSQGVLFCRHFPTPLLKRMLLSDLVQNCLKRIYFEFPSASHGDYFSHEDRAVLLDLAKFGIPVFWVDSKTQTILQYVLRLDKEAGMFVPLPLVELFRKSTFFGVYGSNLLEGAFEPELKKLMAGLLEMREQMHHSQFNKETPLAMVTGGGGGAMEVGNRIARALNILSCANIVDFRATDLAGAIAEQKQNEYIDIKMTYRLDRLVERQAEFNLDFPIFLPGGIGMDFEYTLEEVRRKTGSGPANPILLFGEMEYWKRKITSRFQVNRATGTTRGSEWVSNCFFCVQRAEQGLAIYKAFFEGRLKIGQEGPVYELGFFTQVE
;
A
#
# COMPACT_ATOMS: atom_id res chain seq x y z
N MET A 1 -9.61 -8.77 -17.18
CA MET A 1 -8.86 -7.69 -16.52
C MET A 1 -8.12 -8.22 -15.30
N GLU A 2 -8.73 -9.03 -14.44
CA GLU A 2 -8.05 -9.57 -13.22
C GLU A 2 -6.96 -10.61 -13.49
N SER A 3 -6.96 -11.21 -14.69
CA SER A 3 -6.04 -12.28 -15.02
C SER A 3 -4.58 -11.87 -14.88
N TYR A 4 -4.21 -10.60 -15.15
CA TYR A 4 -2.81 -10.17 -15.09
C TYR A 4 -2.18 -10.32 -13.69
N LEU A 5 -2.98 -10.28 -12.62
CA LEU A 5 -2.50 -10.38 -11.23
C LEU A 5 -2.20 -11.80 -10.78
N THR A 6 -2.67 -12.82 -11.51
CA THR A 6 -2.70 -14.22 -11.04
C THR A 6 -1.94 -15.17 -11.97
N HIS A 7 -1.24 -14.65 -12.97
CA HIS A 7 -0.46 -15.48 -13.88
C HIS A 7 0.84 -15.96 -13.23
N THR A 8 1.06 -17.28 -13.29
CA THR A 8 2.23 -17.95 -12.71
C THR A 8 3.54 -17.57 -13.39
N HIS A 9 3.48 -17.18 -14.67
CA HIS A 9 4.64 -16.76 -15.47
C HIS A 9 4.71 -15.23 -15.55
N TYR A 10 5.93 -14.69 -15.60
CA TYR A 10 6.15 -13.28 -15.88
C TYR A 10 5.87 -12.97 -17.36
N ASP A 11 5.55 -11.73 -17.65
CA ASP A 11 5.13 -11.25 -18.98
C ASP A 11 6.20 -11.27 -20.07
N LEU A 12 7.49 -11.44 -19.73
CA LEU A 12 8.60 -11.56 -20.69
C LEU A 12 8.92 -13.00 -21.12
N VAL A 13 8.29 -14.02 -20.53
CA VAL A 13 8.54 -15.43 -20.87
C VAL A 13 7.25 -16.19 -21.15
N THR A 14 7.35 -17.19 -22.01
CA THR A 14 6.31 -18.20 -22.16
C THR A 14 6.56 -19.42 -21.25
N PRO A 15 5.56 -20.30 -21.09
CA PRO A 15 5.82 -21.67 -20.67
C PRO A 15 6.79 -22.40 -21.61
N ASP A 16 7.31 -23.55 -21.16
CA ASP A 16 8.10 -24.42 -22.02
C ASP A 16 7.22 -25.06 -23.10
N GLY A 17 7.74 -25.13 -24.32
CA GLY A 17 7.12 -25.80 -25.45
C GLY A 17 7.62 -27.22 -25.67
N ALA A 18 6.72 -28.06 -26.18
CA ALA A 18 6.98 -29.45 -26.53
C ALA A 18 7.21 -29.61 -28.04
N ILE A 19 8.11 -30.50 -28.43
CA ILE A 19 8.29 -30.90 -29.83
C ILE A 19 7.01 -31.54 -30.34
N LEU A 20 6.42 -30.98 -31.38
CA LEU A 20 5.29 -31.53 -32.12
C LEU A 20 5.75 -32.39 -33.30
N GLU A 21 6.81 -31.94 -33.97
CA GLU A 21 7.39 -32.60 -35.14
C GLU A 21 8.91 -32.44 -35.11
N LEU A 22 9.65 -33.46 -35.55
CA LEU A 22 11.11 -33.44 -35.64
C LEU A 22 11.55 -33.99 -37.00
N LYS A 23 12.25 -33.17 -37.79
CA LYS A 23 12.75 -33.52 -39.14
C LYS A 23 14.27 -33.57 -39.15
N ASN A 24 14.83 -34.52 -39.89
CA ASN A 24 16.26 -34.58 -40.13
C ASN A 24 16.64 -33.61 -41.25
N LEU A 25 17.52 -32.65 -40.97
CA LEU A 25 18.06 -31.75 -42.00
C LEU A 25 19.37 -32.28 -42.60
N SER A 26 20.19 -32.90 -41.75
CA SER A 26 21.45 -33.56 -42.10
C SER A 26 21.80 -34.59 -41.01
N GLU A 27 22.88 -35.36 -41.16
CA GLU A 27 23.31 -36.35 -40.15
C GLU A 27 23.33 -35.75 -38.74
N ASN A 28 23.86 -34.53 -38.59
CA ASN A 28 24.03 -33.85 -37.30
C ASN A 28 23.11 -32.65 -37.10
N ARG A 29 21.99 -32.50 -37.83
CA ARG A 29 21.04 -31.39 -37.57
C ARG A 29 19.60 -31.83 -37.66
N ARG A 30 18.77 -31.28 -36.78
CA ARG A 30 17.32 -31.53 -36.75
C ARG A 30 16.56 -30.21 -36.78
N LEU A 31 15.40 -30.20 -37.42
CA LEU A 31 14.43 -29.12 -37.36
C LEU A 31 13.25 -29.58 -36.50
N ALA A 32 13.03 -28.92 -35.37
CA ALA A 32 11.93 -29.20 -34.47
C ALA A 32 10.82 -28.15 -34.66
N THR A 33 9.58 -28.59 -34.84
CA THR A 33 8.40 -27.73 -34.68
C THR A 33 7.97 -27.83 -33.22
N VAL A 34 8.11 -26.75 -32.46
CA VAL A 34 7.79 -26.68 -31.03
C VAL A 34 6.45 -26.00 -30.84
N LYS A 35 5.54 -26.63 -30.10
CA LYS A 35 4.26 -26.05 -29.68
C LYS A 35 4.37 -25.54 -28.24
N ILE A 36 4.07 -24.27 -28.02
CA ILE A 36 3.93 -23.67 -26.69
C ILE A 36 2.45 -23.42 -26.44
N GLU A 37 1.94 -23.88 -25.30
CA GLU A 37 0.54 -23.69 -24.88
C GLU A 37 0.47 -22.90 -23.57
N GLY A 38 -0.68 -22.29 -23.29
CA GLY A 38 -0.91 -21.54 -22.04
C GLY A 38 -0.16 -20.21 -21.97
N ILE A 39 0.11 -19.58 -23.12
CA ILE A 39 0.79 -18.28 -23.17
C ILE A 39 -0.14 -17.19 -22.61
N ALA A 40 0.35 -16.47 -21.60
CA ALA A 40 -0.40 -15.42 -20.95
C ALA A 40 -0.85 -14.33 -21.93
N ALA A 41 -2.06 -13.80 -21.77
CA ALA A 41 -2.61 -12.78 -22.68
C ALA A 41 -1.76 -11.50 -22.69
N GLN A 42 -1.11 -11.20 -21.57
CA GLN A 42 -0.23 -10.06 -21.39
C GLN A 42 1.22 -10.32 -21.78
N PHE A 43 1.54 -11.48 -22.38
CA PHE A 43 2.91 -11.75 -22.85
C PHE A 43 3.37 -10.65 -23.81
N VAL A 44 4.46 -9.98 -23.46
CA VAL A 44 4.95 -8.77 -24.15
C VAL A 44 5.38 -9.06 -25.58
N GLY A 45 5.76 -10.31 -25.88
CA GLY A 45 6.12 -10.73 -27.23
C GLY A 45 5.03 -10.52 -28.27
N TYR A 46 3.75 -10.39 -27.89
CA TYR A 46 2.68 -10.05 -28.84
C TYR A 46 2.73 -8.59 -29.33
N GLN A 47 3.48 -7.72 -28.65
CA GLN A 47 3.43 -6.27 -28.83
C GLN A 47 4.74 -5.66 -29.35
N ILE A 48 5.81 -6.46 -29.42
CA ILE A 48 7.15 -6.00 -29.80
C ILE A 48 7.55 -6.56 -31.17
N ASP A 49 8.62 -5.98 -31.74
CA ASP A 49 9.21 -6.48 -32.96
C ASP A 49 9.66 -7.95 -32.79
N PRO A 50 9.30 -8.86 -33.71
CA PRO A 50 9.70 -10.27 -33.66
C PRO A 50 11.22 -10.49 -33.56
N THR A 51 12.05 -9.56 -34.03
CA THR A 51 13.52 -9.62 -33.89
C THR A 51 14.02 -9.52 -32.45
N HIS A 52 13.17 -9.04 -31.53
CA HIS A 52 13.42 -9.01 -30.10
C HIS A 52 12.87 -10.24 -29.37
N ILE A 53 12.31 -11.21 -30.09
CA ILE A 53 11.80 -12.46 -29.53
C ILE A 53 12.72 -13.57 -29.96
N PHE A 54 13.21 -14.35 -29.00
CA PHE A 54 14.07 -15.48 -29.31
C PHE A 54 13.69 -16.71 -28.49
N PHE A 55 14.02 -17.86 -29.08
CA PHE A 55 13.85 -19.15 -28.44
C PHE A 55 15.00 -19.39 -27.46
N ASN A 56 14.67 -19.42 -26.17
CA ASN A 56 15.59 -19.77 -25.10
C ASN A 56 15.51 -21.27 -24.83
N LEU A 57 16.55 -22.00 -25.25
CA LEU A 57 16.67 -23.43 -25.02
C LEU A 57 16.76 -23.72 -23.52
N LYS A 58 16.26 -24.89 -23.08
CA LYS A 58 16.51 -25.36 -21.71
C LYS A 58 18.01 -25.55 -21.50
N SER A 59 18.54 -24.93 -20.44
CA SER A 59 19.95 -25.09 -20.02
C SER A 59 20.33 -26.57 -19.85
N THR A 60 19.41 -27.45 -19.45
CA THR A 60 19.58 -28.91 -19.45
C THR A 60 20.12 -29.47 -20.77
N LEU A 61 19.62 -29.00 -21.93
CA LEU A 61 20.06 -29.43 -23.25
C LEU A 61 21.33 -28.69 -23.68
N ALA A 62 21.44 -27.41 -23.36
CA ALA A 62 22.64 -26.61 -23.64
C ALA A 62 23.88 -27.17 -22.94
N GLN A 63 23.77 -27.61 -21.69
CA GLN A 63 24.90 -28.18 -20.93
C GLN A 63 25.39 -29.50 -21.53
N LEU A 64 24.54 -30.21 -22.26
CA LEU A 64 24.94 -31.41 -23.01
C LEU A 64 25.52 -31.08 -24.39
N GLY A 65 25.58 -29.80 -24.76
CA GLY A 65 26.12 -29.30 -26.02
C GLY A 65 25.09 -29.14 -27.14
N ILE A 66 23.78 -29.21 -26.88
CA ILE A 66 22.78 -28.93 -27.91
C ILE A 66 22.52 -27.42 -27.96
N ASN A 67 22.66 -26.82 -29.14
CA ASN A 67 22.23 -25.45 -29.42
C ASN A 67 20.91 -25.45 -30.20
N GLY A 68 20.01 -24.50 -29.91
CA GLY A 68 18.67 -24.46 -30.51
C GLY A 68 18.28 -23.07 -30.99
N VAL A 69 18.38 -22.82 -32.30
CA VAL A 69 18.13 -21.50 -32.89
C VAL A 69 16.72 -21.44 -33.47
N GLY A 70 15.88 -20.56 -32.93
CA GLY A 70 14.55 -20.27 -33.50
C GLY A 70 14.66 -19.61 -34.87
N LYS A 71 13.89 -20.10 -35.85
CA LYS A 71 13.89 -19.63 -37.25
C LYS A 71 12.63 -18.85 -37.60
N SER A 72 11.48 -19.34 -37.14
CA SER A 72 10.18 -18.72 -37.41
C SER A 72 9.24 -18.94 -36.23
N ILE A 73 8.30 -18.01 -36.05
CA ILE A 73 7.28 -18.06 -34.99
C ILE A 73 5.91 -17.80 -35.62
N HIS A 74 4.96 -18.69 -35.38
CA HIS A 74 3.55 -18.54 -35.76
C HIS A 74 2.69 -18.44 -34.50
N TRP A 75 1.92 -17.35 -34.38
CA TRP A 75 1.11 -17.05 -33.19
C TRP A 75 -0.35 -17.44 -33.38
N GLU A 76 -0.95 -18.03 -32.34
CA GLU A 76 -2.40 -18.20 -32.19
C GLU A 76 -2.89 -17.61 -30.85
N PRO A 77 -2.97 -16.27 -30.71
CA PRO A 77 -3.25 -15.63 -29.42
C PRO A 77 -4.61 -16.01 -28.83
N LYS A 78 -5.62 -16.24 -29.69
CA LYS A 78 -6.97 -16.68 -29.26
C LYS A 78 -6.95 -18.04 -28.57
N HIS A 79 -5.99 -18.89 -28.90
CA HIS A 79 -5.81 -20.21 -28.31
C HIS A 79 -4.66 -20.23 -27.30
N HIS A 80 -4.10 -19.08 -26.94
CA HIS A 80 -2.95 -18.96 -26.04
C HIS A 80 -1.78 -19.89 -26.46
N THR A 81 -1.54 -20.01 -27.77
CA THR A 81 -0.62 -20.99 -28.35
C THR A 81 0.33 -20.35 -29.35
N ALA A 82 1.54 -20.91 -29.48
CA ALA A 82 2.51 -20.55 -30.52
C ALA A 82 3.20 -21.79 -31.09
N PHE A 83 3.59 -21.72 -32.35
CA PHE A 83 4.40 -22.73 -33.04
C PHE A 83 5.72 -22.12 -33.48
N ILE A 84 6.83 -22.79 -33.17
CA ILE A 84 8.19 -22.28 -33.41
C ILE A 84 8.98 -23.33 -34.17
N GLU A 85 9.61 -22.93 -35.27
CA GLU A 85 10.62 -23.77 -35.92
C GLU A 85 11.97 -23.53 -35.26
N VAL A 86 12.58 -24.58 -34.71
CA VAL A 86 13.86 -24.53 -33.99
C VAL A 86 14.86 -25.46 -34.66
N GLU A 87 15.97 -24.91 -35.14
CA GLU A 87 17.09 -25.71 -35.65
C GLU A 87 17.96 -26.16 -34.47
N LEU A 88 18.02 -27.47 -34.25
CA LEU A 88 18.84 -28.11 -33.22
C LEU A 88 20.16 -28.57 -33.82
N THR A 89 21.27 -28.10 -33.23
CA THR A 89 22.64 -28.42 -33.64
C THR A 89 23.42 -28.98 -32.44
N PRO A 90 23.98 -30.19 -32.53
CA PRO A 90 24.83 -30.76 -31.51
C PRO A 90 26.26 -30.20 -31.64
N ILE A 91 26.89 -29.94 -30.50
CA ILE A 91 28.28 -29.54 -30.35
C ILE A 91 28.97 -30.66 -29.56
N GLY A 92 29.72 -31.52 -30.27
CA GLY A 92 30.39 -32.69 -29.71
C GLY A 92 29.54 -33.97 -29.63
N ASP A 93 30.19 -35.07 -29.28
CA ASP A 93 29.61 -36.42 -29.34
C ASP A 93 28.49 -36.65 -28.33
N LEU A 94 28.60 -36.04 -27.15
CA LEU A 94 27.57 -36.12 -26.11
C LEU A 94 26.26 -35.48 -26.58
N ALA A 95 26.36 -34.32 -27.25
CA ALA A 95 25.22 -33.61 -27.80
C ALA A 95 24.55 -34.40 -28.93
N ALA A 96 25.34 -35.03 -29.80
CA ALA A 96 24.84 -35.88 -30.88
C ALA A 96 24.05 -37.08 -30.33
N ALA A 97 24.61 -37.77 -29.32
CA ALA A 97 23.93 -38.87 -28.65
C ALA A 97 22.62 -38.43 -27.97
N MET A 98 22.59 -37.26 -27.34
CA MET A 98 21.37 -36.73 -26.74
C MET A 98 20.34 -36.31 -27.80
N LEU A 99 20.78 -35.71 -28.92
CA LEU A 99 19.91 -35.27 -30.02
C LEU A 99 19.16 -36.44 -30.65
N ASP A 100 19.80 -37.60 -30.79
CA ASP A 100 19.18 -38.83 -31.32
C ASP A 100 18.13 -39.44 -30.38
N LEU A 101 18.17 -39.09 -29.09
CA LEU A 101 17.19 -39.52 -28.10
C LEU A 101 16.01 -38.55 -27.95
N LEU A 102 16.05 -37.37 -28.57
CA LEU A 102 14.94 -36.43 -28.54
C LEU A 102 13.78 -36.91 -29.41
N THR A 103 12.57 -36.92 -28.83
CA THR A 103 11.35 -37.36 -29.50
C THR A 103 10.25 -36.31 -29.41
N VAL A 104 9.21 -36.50 -30.24
CA VAL A 104 7.94 -35.76 -30.11
C VAL A 104 7.43 -35.86 -28.66
N GLY A 105 6.93 -34.74 -28.13
CA GLY A 105 6.50 -34.57 -26.75
C GLY A 105 7.59 -34.08 -25.78
N ALA A 106 8.87 -34.06 -26.17
CA ALA A 106 9.92 -33.53 -25.30
C ALA A 106 9.82 -31.99 -25.18
N TYR A 107 9.87 -31.48 -23.94
CA TYR A 107 9.86 -30.04 -23.68
C TYR A 107 11.27 -29.47 -23.72
N ILE A 108 11.56 -28.61 -24.69
CA ILE A 108 12.95 -28.24 -25.02
C ILE A 108 13.32 -26.77 -24.79
N GLY A 109 12.36 -25.87 -24.63
CA GLY A 109 12.65 -24.45 -24.40
C GLY A 109 11.41 -23.58 -24.44
N LYS A 110 11.60 -22.27 -24.37
CA LYS A 110 10.53 -21.26 -24.29
C LYS A 110 10.89 -20.03 -25.11
N LEU A 111 9.93 -19.12 -25.29
CA LEU A 111 10.21 -17.81 -25.87
C LEU A 111 10.50 -16.79 -24.77
N PHE A 112 11.48 -15.93 -25.03
CA PHE A 112 11.77 -14.73 -24.24
C PHE A 112 11.58 -13.49 -25.09
N ALA A 113 10.90 -12.49 -24.53
CA ALA A 113 10.66 -11.19 -25.15
C ALA A 113 11.65 -10.17 -24.59
N ALA A 114 12.73 -9.89 -25.31
CA ALA A 114 13.75 -8.90 -24.95
C ALA A 114 13.30 -7.47 -25.24
N ASP A 115 12.22 -7.03 -24.60
CA ASP A 115 11.63 -5.71 -24.81
C ASP A 115 12.64 -4.58 -24.49
N PRO A 116 13.04 -3.75 -25.48
CA PRO A 116 13.97 -2.65 -25.29
C PRO A 116 13.52 -1.60 -24.26
N ARG A 117 12.21 -1.51 -23.99
CA ARG A 117 11.62 -0.62 -22.97
C ARG A 117 11.89 -1.11 -21.56
N ARG A 118 12.10 -2.42 -21.38
CA ARG A 118 12.29 -3.10 -20.09
C ARG A 118 13.76 -3.31 -19.74
N ARG A 119 14.64 -3.14 -20.73
CA ARG A 119 16.10 -3.24 -20.58
C ARG A 119 16.63 -2.18 -19.60
N VAL A 120 17.40 -2.63 -18.62
CA VAL A 120 17.99 -1.76 -17.59
C VAL A 120 19.07 -0.89 -18.24
N ARG A 121 18.96 0.43 -18.06
CA ARG A 121 19.87 1.42 -18.67
C ARG A 121 20.85 2.06 -17.70
N ASP A 122 20.53 1.99 -16.42
CA ASP A 122 21.27 2.65 -15.36
C ASP A 122 21.74 1.62 -14.32
N PRO A 123 23.06 1.45 -14.12
CA PRO A 123 23.61 0.60 -13.08
C PRO A 123 23.03 0.88 -11.68
N GLU A 124 22.68 2.13 -11.37
CA GLU A 124 22.10 2.50 -10.08
C GLU A 124 20.78 1.77 -9.78
N TYR A 125 20.02 1.37 -10.81
CA TYR A 125 18.81 0.57 -10.63
C TYR A 125 19.12 -0.78 -9.96
N LEU A 126 20.16 -1.48 -10.41
CA LEU A 126 20.55 -2.78 -9.86
C LEU A 126 21.28 -2.64 -8.52
N MET A 127 22.12 -1.60 -8.38
CA MET A 127 22.83 -1.31 -7.13
C MET A 127 21.88 -1.14 -5.94
N ARG A 128 20.67 -0.58 -6.16
CA ARG A 128 19.64 -0.46 -5.10
C ARG A 128 19.10 -1.80 -4.61
N MET A 129 19.22 -2.88 -5.39
CA MET A 129 18.75 -4.22 -5.02
C MET A 129 19.82 -5.02 -4.29
N ILE A 130 21.09 -4.66 -4.46
CA ILE A 130 22.22 -5.31 -3.80
C ILE A 130 22.16 -5.07 -2.28
N GLY A 131 22.42 -6.11 -1.51
CA GLY A 131 22.39 -6.06 -0.04
C GLY A 131 20.98 -5.98 0.55
N ARG A 132 19.94 -6.03 -0.29
CA ARG A 132 18.54 -6.12 0.15
C ARG A 132 18.01 -7.53 -0.01
N SER A 133 17.06 -7.89 0.84
CA SER A 133 16.40 -9.17 0.83
C SER A 133 14.90 -9.03 0.68
N ASP A 134 14.25 -10.10 0.21
CA ASP A 134 12.83 -10.28 0.39
C ASP A 134 12.47 -10.54 1.87
N ARG A 135 11.18 -10.72 2.13
CA ARG A 135 10.64 -10.96 3.48
C ARG A 135 11.14 -12.25 4.14
N GLU A 136 11.60 -13.23 3.35
CA GLU A 136 12.14 -14.49 3.86
C GLU A 136 13.66 -14.38 4.10
N GLY A 137 14.24 -13.17 3.99
CA GLY A 137 15.66 -12.94 4.14
C GLY A 137 16.49 -13.37 2.92
N ARG A 138 15.83 -13.67 1.79
CA ARG A 138 16.53 -14.13 0.58
C ARG A 138 16.98 -12.92 -0.23
N PRO A 139 18.22 -12.87 -0.72
CA PRO A 139 18.73 -11.69 -1.44
C PRO A 139 17.93 -11.41 -2.72
N LEU A 140 17.71 -10.13 -3.01
CA LEU A 140 17.03 -9.67 -4.24
C LEU A 140 17.96 -9.72 -5.46
N LEU A 141 19.21 -9.32 -5.27
CA LEU A 141 20.31 -9.44 -6.23
C LEU A 141 21.63 -9.66 -5.47
N SER A 142 22.35 -10.75 -5.75
CA SER A 142 23.62 -11.06 -5.09
C SER A 142 24.43 -12.08 -5.90
N LEU A 143 25.75 -11.93 -5.94
CA LEU A 143 26.69 -12.94 -6.41
C LEU A 143 27.34 -13.60 -5.18
N GLY A 144 27.42 -14.94 -5.11
CA GLY A 144 28.14 -15.63 -4.02
C GLY A 144 27.48 -15.63 -2.64
N GLY A 145 26.19 -15.26 -2.52
CA GLY A 145 25.43 -15.24 -1.26
C GLY A 145 25.32 -13.86 -0.60
N LEU A 146 24.73 -13.79 0.60
CA LEU A 146 24.31 -12.51 1.23
C LEU A 146 25.43 -11.45 1.33
N ASP A 147 26.68 -11.87 1.50
CA ASP A 147 27.84 -10.98 1.65
C ASP A 147 28.65 -10.75 0.33
N GLY A 148 28.33 -11.48 -0.75
CA GLY A 148 29.21 -11.62 -1.92
C GLY A 148 29.08 -10.55 -3.04
N SER A 149 28.40 -9.43 -2.78
CA SER A 149 28.11 -8.43 -3.83
C SER A 149 29.30 -7.59 -4.30
N ARG A 150 30.47 -7.71 -3.67
CA ARG A 150 31.67 -6.89 -4.01
C ARG A 150 32.32 -7.27 -5.33
N GLU A 151 31.98 -8.43 -5.89
CA GLU A 151 32.56 -8.96 -7.13
C GLU A 151 31.67 -8.69 -8.37
N LEU A 152 30.46 -8.15 -8.19
CA LEU A 152 29.57 -7.83 -9.31
C LEU A 152 29.98 -6.48 -9.93
N ILE A 153 30.68 -6.52 -11.06
CA ILE A 153 31.07 -5.31 -11.80
C ILE A 153 29.91 -4.91 -12.72
N LEU A 154 29.36 -3.70 -12.52
CA LEU A 154 28.30 -3.13 -13.35
C LEU A 154 28.82 -1.95 -14.15
N GLU A 155 28.74 -2.03 -15.47
CA GLU A 155 29.16 -0.99 -16.40
C GLU A 155 28.02 -0.52 -17.30
N LYS A 156 28.13 0.71 -17.80
CA LYS A 156 27.20 1.26 -18.78
C LYS A 156 27.83 1.18 -20.17
N ILE A 157 27.38 0.23 -20.98
CA ILE A 157 27.88 -0.05 -22.34
C ILE A 157 26.73 0.15 -23.32
N ASP A 158 26.94 0.92 -24.40
CA ASP A 158 25.92 1.22 -25.42
C ASP A 158 24.58 1.72 -24.86
N GLY A 159 24.64 2.50 -23.76
CA GLY A 159 23.46 3.05 -23.10
C GLY A 159 22.62 2.04 -22.30
N ARG A 160 23.12 0.82 -22.08
CA ARG A 160 22.52 -0.21 -21.22
C ARG A 160 23.47 -0.63 -20.10
N THR A 161 22.92 -1.19 -19.03
CA THR A 161 23.71 -1.78 -17.94
C THR A 161 24.13 -3.19 -18.32
N VAL A 162 25.43 -3.49 -18.17
CA VAL A 162 26.02 -4.81 -18.35
C VAL A 162 26.75 -5.20 -17.06
N ALA A 163 26.51 -6.41 -16.57
CA ALA A 163 27.29 -7.01 -15.51
C ALA A 163 28.36 -7.94 -16.09
N PHE A 164 29.56 -7.92 -15.54
CA PHE A 164 30.59 -8.92 -15.82
C PHE A 164 30.72 -9.85 -14.62
N LEU A 165 30.36 -11.12 -14.82
CA LEU A 165 30.47 -12.14 -13.78
C LEU A 165 31.78 -12.89 -13.90
N SER A 166 32.64 -12.77 -12.89
CA SER A 166 33.90 -13.50 -12.88
C SER A 166 33.72 -15.00 -12.76
N LEU A 167 34.48 -15.72 -13.57
CA LEU A 167 34.50 -17.17 -13.63
C LEU A 167 35.43 -17.75 -12.57
N LEU A 168 35.03 -18.91 -12.03
CA LEU A 168 35.86 -19.73 -11.16
C LEU A 168 36.95 -20.45 -11.97
N ASP A 169 38.05 -20.80 -11.29
CA ASP A 169 39.14 -21.57 -11.91
C ASP A 169 38.78 -23.02 -12.20
N GLY A 170 38.84 -23.38 -13.48
CA GLY A 170 38.54 -24.69 -14.01
C GLY A 170 37.38 -24.73 -14.99
N VAL A 171 37.04 -25.95 -15.43
CA VAL A 171 35.91 -26.24 -16.32
C VAL A 171 35.10 -27.43 -15.79
N VAL A 172 33.83 -27.53 -16.18
CA VAL A 172 33.00 -28.70 -15.90
C VAL A 172 33.14 -29.70 -17.03
N THR A 173 33.49 -30.94 -16.69
CA THR A 173 33.50 -32.09 -17.60
C THR A 173 32.47 -33.13 -17.17
N TYR A 174 32.24 -34.12 -18.03
CA TYR A 174 31.31 -35.22 -17.76
C TYR A 174 32.06 -36.53 -17.52
N GLU A 175 31.62 -37.29 -16.53
CA GLU A 175 31.96 -38.71 -16.45
C GLU A 175 31.32 -39.50 -17.59
N THR A 176 31.99 -40.56 -18.07
CA THR A 176 31.46 -41.43 -19.14
C THR A 176 30.12 -42.09 -18.79
N THR A 177 29.77 -42.16 -17.51
CA THR A 177 28.47 -42.65 -17.01
C THR A 177 27.29 -41.83 -17.52
N ILE A 178 27.50 -40.58 -17.95
CA ILE A 178 26.46 -39.69 -18.49
C ILE A 178 25.72 -40.31 -19.68
N TYR A 179 26.42 -41.06 -20.55
CA TYR A 179 25.82 -41.67 -21.75
C TYR A 179 24.72 -42.67 -21.38
N SER A 180 24.88 -43.38 -20.26
CA SER A 180 23.85 -44.30 -19.76
C SER A 180 22.66 -43.57 -19.13
N PHE A 181 22.84 -42.29 -18.76
CA PHE A 181 21.81 -41.46 -18.16
C PHE A 181 20.95 -40.70 -19.20
N LEU A 182 21.46 -40.43 -20.41
CA LEU A 182 20.74 -39.68 -21.46
C LEU A 182 19.32 -40.19 -21.75
N PRO A 183 19.04 -41.51 -21.84
CA PRO A 183 17.67 -41.99 -22.08
C PRO A 183 16.70 -41.63 -20.94
N THR A 184 17.18 -41.58 -19.71
CA THR A 184 16.38 -41.16 -18.54
C THR A 184 16.08 -39.66 -18.63
N LEU A 185 17.06 -38.86 -19.02
CA LEU A 185 16.89 -37.43 -19.22
C LEU A 185 15.91 -37.12 -20.35
N ALA A 186 15.99 -37.82 -21.48
CA ALA A 186 15.04 -37.71 -22.59
C ALA A 186 13.59 -37.94 -22.12
N LYS A 187 13.36 -39.00 -21.34
CA LYS A 187 12.05 -39.28 -20.72
C LYS A 187 11.61 -38.17 -19.76
N ALA A 188 12.54 -37.62 -18.97
CA ALA A 188 12.26 -36.53 -18.04
C ALA A 188 11.82 -35.25 -18.78
N LEU A 189 12.40 -34.97 -19.96
CA LEU A 189 11.98 -33.86 -20.82
C LEU A 189 10.57 -34.06 -21.37
N CYS A 190 10.18 -35.28 -21.75
CA CYS A 190 8.80 -35.60 -22.16
C CYS A 190 7.77 -35.46 -21.02
N ARG A 191 8.21 -35.57 -19.76
CA ARG A 191 7.37 -35.38 -18.56
C ARG A 191 7.38 -33.95 -18.03
N ASN A 192 8.13 -33.04 -18.68
CA ASN A 192 8.34 -31.67 -18.27
C ASN A 192 8.73 -31.50 -16.78
N LEU A 193 9.65 -32.34 -16.29
CA LEU A 193 10.11 -32.26 -14.91
C LEU A 193 10.89 -30.95 -14.67
N ARG A 194 10.59 -30.25 -13.56
CA ARG A 194 11.12 -28.90 -13.25
C ARG A 194 12.60 -28.86 -12.83
N HIS A 195 13.20 -30.01 -12.49
CA HIS A 195 14.55 -30.09 -11.92
C HIS A 195 15.52 -30.98 -12.72
N THR A 196 15.38 -31.02 -14.06
CA THR A 196 16.24 -31.85 -14.91
C THR A 196 17.70 -31.41 -14.92
N ARG A 197 17.98 -30.10 -14.77
CA ARG A 197 19.34 -29.57 -14.66
C ARG A 197 20.09 -30.13 -13.46
N GLN A 198 19.44 -30.18 -12.29
CA GLN A 198 20.04 -30.72 -11.06
C GLN A 198 20.41 -32.21 -11.20
N LEU A 199 19.70 -32.96 -12.04
CA LEU A 199 20.04 -34.36 -12.30
C LEU A 199 21.33 -34.51 -13.11
N ILE A 200 21.58 -33.60 -14.05
CA ILE A 200 22.82 -33.59 -14.84
C ILE A 200 24.03 -33.34 -13.94
N HIS A 201 23.87 -32.49 -12.92
CA HIS A 201 24.96 -32.14 -12.00
C HIS A 201 25.54 -33.36 -11.26
N LEU A 202 24.81 -34.48 -11.16
CA LEU A 202 25.31 -35.73 -10.58
C LEU A 202 26.45 -36.37 -11.39
N HIS A 203 26.60 -35.99 -12.67
CA HIS A 203 27.61 -36.49 -13.58
C HIS A 203 28.70 -35.45 -13.89
N HIS A 204 28.65 -34.28 -13.25
CA HIS A 204 29.64 -33.23 -13.41
C HIS A 204 30.90 -33.52 -12.62
N HIS A 205 32.05 -33.38 -13.26
CA HIS A 205 33.35 -33.32 -12.64
C HIS A 205 33.95 -31.91 -12.82
N TRP A 206 34.63 -31.37 -11.80
CA TRP A 206 35.20 -30.02 -11.85
C TRP A 206 36.72 -30.08 -11.97
N GLU A 207 37.23 -29.77 -13.16
CA GLU A 207 38.65 -29.81 -13.48
C GLU A 207 39.29 -28.44 -13.23
N LYS A 208 39.86 -28.25 -12.03
CA LYS A 208 40.40 -26.95 -11.58
C LYS A 208 41.60 -26.45 -12.38
N THR A 209 42.36 -27.36 -13.00
CA THR A 209 43.60 -27.03 -13.72
C THR A 209 43.39 -26.75 -15.19
N GLU A 210 42.23 -27.10 -15.73
CA GLU A 210 41.91 -26.90 -17.14
C GLU A 210 41.64 -25.43 -17.44
N LEU A 211 42.13 -24.98 -18.59
CA LEU A 211 41.98 -23.59 -19.01
C LEU A 211 40.61 -23.39 -19.65
N ARG A 212 40.01 -22.22 -19.39
CA ARG A 212 38.68 -21.83 -19.92
C ARG A 212 38.77 -21.40 -21.39
N LYS A 213 39.09 -22.34 -22.28
CA LYS A 213 39.22 -22.15 -23.74
C LYS A 213 38.18 -22.98 -24.49
N THR A 214 37.81 -22.56 -25.70
CA THR A 214 36.91 -23.32 -26.58
C THR A 214 37.69 -23.99 -27.71
N ALA A 215 37.45 -25.29 -27.90
CA ALA A 215 37.94 -26.05 -29.04
C ALA A 215 36.80 -26.34 -30.04
N MET A 216 37.19 -26.58 -31.29
CA MET A 216 36.23 -26.85 -32.36
C MET A 216 35.44 -28.12 -32.05
N ASN A 217 34.11 -28.04 -32.17
CA ASN A 217 33.17 -29.14 -31.89
C ASN A 217 33.17 -29.64 -30.43
N GLU A 218 33.55 -28.79 -29.47
CA GLU A 218 33.45 -29.09 -28.05
C GLU A 218 32.63 -28.01 -27.32
N ILE A 219 31.86 -28.43 -26.33
CA ILE A 219 31.15 -27.52 -25.42
C ILE A 219 32.06 -27.22 -24.23
N LEU A 220 32.27 -25.93 -23.96
CA LEU A 220 32.93 -25.45 -22.76
C LEU A 220 31.86 -25.11 -21.72
N LEU A 221 31.96 -25.74 -20.55
CA LEU A 221 31.10 -25.46 -19.39
C LEU A 221 31.94 -24.78 -18.31
N VAL A 222 31.61 -23.54 -17.98
CA VAL A 222 32.32 -22.75 -16.96
C VAL A 222 31.40 -22.40 -15.82
N ARG A 223 31.98 -22.13 -14.63
CA ARG A 223 31.22 -21.76 -13.43
C ARG A 223 31.49 -20.34 -12.98
N THR A 224 30.46 -19.70 -12.44
CA THR A 224 30.55 -18.48 -11.62
C THR A 224 30.21 -18.83 -10.17
N ALA A 225 30.45 -17.90 -9.25
CA ALA A 225 29.76 -17.94 -7.96
C ALA A 225 28.24 -17.88 -8.18
N PRO A 226 27.40 -18.50 -7.33
CA PRO A 226 25.95 -18.49 -7.53
C PRO A 226 25.38 -17.08 -7.63
N LEU A 227 24.70 -16.76 -8.72
CA LEU A 227 23.99 -15.49 -8.89
C LEU A 227 22.54 -15.65 -8.43
N HIS A 228 22.11 -14.86 -7.48
CA HIS A 228 20.73 -14.78 -7.01
C HIS A 228 20.05 -13.59 -7.68
N ILE A 229 18.94 -13.84 -8.40
CA ILE A 229 18.15 -12.79 -9.04
C ILE A 229 16.67 -13.02 -8.73
N ARG A 230 15.98 -11.98 -8.23
CA ARG A 230 14.54 -12.01 -7.96
C ARG A 230 13.74 -10.88 -8.61
N THR A 231 14.42 -9.83 -9.05
CA THR A 231 13.80 -8.55 -9.42
C THR A 231 13.93 -8.22 -10.91
N VAL A 232 14.71 -9.01 -11.66
CA VAL A 232 15.00 -8.82 -13.08
C VAL A 232 15.23 -10.17 -13.76
N TYR A 233 15.12 -10.19 -15.08
CA TYR A 233 15.77 -11.19 -15.93
C TYR A 233 17.20 -10.76 -16.22
N ALA A 234 18.09 -11.74 -16.43
CA ALA A 234 19.39 -11.48 -17.02
C ALA A 234 19.56 -12.28 -18.32
N ARG A 235 20.36 -11.75 -19.24
CA ARG A 235 20.64 -12.37 -20.53
C ARG A 235 22.12 -12.24 -20.88
N VAL A 236 22.74 -13.33 -21.32
CA VAL A 236 24.13 -13.31 -21.83
C VAL A 236 24.21 -12.47 -23.10
N VAL A 237 25.22 -11.59 -23.17
CA VAL A 237 25.46 -10.71 -24.31
C VAL A 237 26.61 -11.25 -25.16
N ASP A 238 26.28 -12.13 -26.11
CA ASP A 238 27.26 -12.78 -26.98
C ASP A 238 28.22 -11.82 -27.69
N THR A 239 27.76 -10.63 -28.08
CA THR A 239 28.60 -9.64 -28.78
C THR A 239 29.70 -9.03 -27.91
N LEU A 240 29.63 -9.22 -26.59
CA LEU A 240 30.65 -8.76 -25.63
C LEU A 240 31.56 -9.89 -25.16
N LEU A 241 31.33 -11.13 -25.60
CA LEU A 241 32.26 -12.22 -25.36
C LEU A 241 33.55 -12.00 -26.19
N PRO A 242 34.70 -12.51 -25.73
CA PRO A 242 35.92 -12.48 -26.51
C PRO A 242 35.76 -13.20 -27.86
N GLN A 243 36.52 -12.76 -28.86
CA GLN A 243 36.40 -13.31 -30.21
C GLN A 243 36.60 -14.84 -30.22
N GLY A 244 35.69 -15.54 -30.89
CA GLY A 244 35.72 -17.00 -31.03
C GLY A 244 34.91 -17.75 -29.96
N PHE A 245 34.40 -17.07 -28.94
CA PHE A 245 33.42 -17.61 -28.00
C PHE A 245 31.99 -17.25 -28.42
N PHE A 246 31.09 -18.22 -28.31
CA PHE A 246 29.65 -18.05 -28.52
C PHE A 246 28.92 -18.74 -27.38
N HIS A 247 27.87 -18.12 -26.84
CA HIS A 247 27.02 -18.78 -25.87
C HIS A 247 25.92 -19.56 -26.60
N THR A 248 25.44 -20.65 -26.02
CA THR A 248 24.25 -21.33 -26.55
C THR A 248 23.01 -20.44 -26.45
N THR A 249 21.91 -20.80 -27.11
CA THR A 249 20.65 -20.07 -26.97
C THR A 249 19.98 -20.21 -25.59
N ALA A 250 20.54 -20.98 -24.65
CA ALA A 250 20.10 -21.00 -23.25
C ALA A 250 20.64 -19.78 -22.47
N CYS A 251 20.46 -18.59 -23.01
CA CYS A 251 21.13 -17.37 -22.56
C CYS A 251 20.34 -16.55 -21.53
N VAL A 252 19.16 -16.98 -21.08
CA VAL A 252 18.30 -16.21 -20.16
C VAL A 252 18.26 -16.83 -18.77
N LEU A 253 18.53 -16.00 -17.76
CA LEU A 253 18.36 -16.29 -16.34
C LEU A 253 17.04 -15.70 -15.85
N GLN A 254 16.23 -16.52 -15.19
CA GLN A 254 14.90 -16.17 -14.69
C GLN A 254 14.92 -15.76 -13.20
N PRO A 255 14.00 -14.88 -12.77
CA PRO A 255 13.92 -14.34 -11.39
C PRO A 255 13.30 -15.32 -10.35
N ASP A 256 13.27 -16.62 -10.62
CA ASP A 256 12.57 -17.63 -9.82
C ASP A 256 13.52 -18.63 -9.14
N THR A 257 14.82 -18.37 -9.18
CA THR A 257 15.85 -19.33 -8.75
C THR A 257 16.37 -19.03 -7.35
N TYR A 258 16.58 -20.09 -6.57
CA TYR A 258 17.28 -20.00 -5.28
C TYR A 258 18.79 -19.78 -5.45
N ALA A 259 19.34 -20.17 -6.60
CA ALA A 259 20.67 -19.89 -7.13
C ALA A 259 20.55 -20.03 -8.66
N SER A 260 20.49 -18.93 -9.41
CA SER A 260 20.47 -18.99 -10.88
C SER A 260 21.87 -19.21 -11.42
N GLY A 261 21.94 -19.98 -12.52
CA GLY A 261 22.97 -19.78 -13.55
C GLY A 261 24.41 -19.88 -13.08
N ASP A 262 24.75 -20.84 -12.22
CA ASP A 262 26.14 -21.06 -11.82
C ASP A 262 27.00 -21.57 -12.99
N ILE A 263 26.43 -22.39 -13.89
CA ILE A 263 27.07 -22.92 -15.09
C ILE A 263 26.60 -22.18 -16.36
N TYR A 264 27.55 -21.83 -17.22
CA TYR A 264 27.35 -21.22 -18.54
C TYR A 264 27.90 -22.12 -19.65
N GLU A 265 27.22 -22.13 -20.80
CA GLU A 265 27.47 -23.07 -21.89
C GLU A 265 27.99 -22.34 -23.14
N LEU A 266 29.28 -22.52 -23.44
CA LEU A 266 29.96 -21.84 -24.55
C LEU A 266 30.52 -22.81 -25.58
N TYR A 267 30.66 -22.36 -26.82
CA TYR A 267 31.27 -23.11 -27.91
C TYR A 267 32.00 -22.17 -28.86
N GLY A 268 32.70 -22.75 -29.84
CA GLY A 268 33.42 -22.01 -30.88
C GLY A 268 34.88 -22.43 -30.94
N HIS A 269 35.77 -21.50 -31.24
CA HIS A 269 37.20 -21.75 -31.29
C HIS A 269 37.95 -20.48 -30.90
N SER A 270 38.61 -20.52 -29.74
CA SER A 270 39.41 -19.40 -29.23
C SER A 270 40.56 -19.89 -28.36
N GLU A 271 41.74 -19.30 -28.58
CA GLU A 271 42.93 -19.53 -27.77
C GLU A 271 43.03 -18.59 -26.55
N GLN A 272 42.12 -17.63 -26.44
CA GLN A 272 42.04 -16.73 -25.29
C GLN A 272 41.40 -17.46 -24.10
N ILE A 273 41.81 -17.09 -22.89
CA ILE A 273 41.15 -17.57 -21.66
C ILE A 273 39.94 -16.66 -21.43
N LEU A 274 38.78 -17.28 -21.22
CA LEU A 274 37.57 -16.56 -20.84
C LEU A 274 37.60 -16.26 -19.34
N ASP A 275 37.46 -15.00 -18.94
CA ASP A 275 37.50 -14.61 -17.52
C ASP A 275 36.14 -14.21 -16.96
N ASP A 276 35.27 -13.60 -17.77
CA ASP A 276 33.97 -13.11 -17.32
C ASP A 276 32.82 -13.43 -18.28
N ILE A 277 31.60 -13.50 -17.74
CA ILE A 277 30.36 -13.61 -18.52
C ILE A 277 29.60 -12.28 -18.50
N PRO A 278 29.39 -11.64 -19.67
CA PRO A 278 28.64 -10.39 -19.77
C PRO A 278 27.13 -10.64 -19.76
N LEU A 279 26.40 -10.00 -18.83
CA LEU A 279 24.95 -10.07 -18.71
C LEU A 279 24.29 -8.70 -18.88
N GLU A 280 23.26 -8.60 -19.72
CA GLU A 280 22.31 -7.48 -19.69
C GLU A 280 21.05 -7.86 -18.90
N PHE A 281 20.28 -6.87 -18.44
CA PHE A 281 19.14 -7.10 -17.56
C PHE A 281 17.83 -6.51 -18.10
N TYR A 282 16.72 -7.16 -17.77
CA TYR A 282 15.37 -6.71 -18.10
C TYR A 282 14.48 -6.73 -16.85
N THR A 283 13.78 -5.64 -16.59
CA THR A 283 12.88 -5.48 -15.43
C THR A 283 11.66 -6.41 -15.49
N LEU A 284 11.14 -6.83 -14.34
CA LEU A 284 9.87 -7.57 -14.16
C LEU A 284 8.68 -6.64 -14.03
N GLU A 285 7.45 -7.09 -14.31
CA GLU A 285 6.24 -6.27 -14.20
C GLU A 285 6.31 -5.33 -12.99
N PRO A 286 5.93 -4.05 -13.09
CA PRO A 286 6.12 -3.07 -12.03
C PRO A 286 5.76 -3.54 -10.61
N HIS A 287 4.73 -4.36 -10.49
CA HIS A 287 4.21 -4.90 -9.23
C HIS A 287 5.00 -6.11 -8.68
N ARG A 288 5.95 -6.68 -9.44
CA ARG A 288 6.77 -7.86 -9.11
C ARG A 288 8.27 -7.55 -8.90
N GLU A 289 8.68 -6.29 -9.04
CA GLU A 289 10.10 -5.87 -8.96
C GLU A 289 10.68 -5.86 -7.52
N HIS A 290 9.89 -6.11 -6.47
CA HIS A 290 10.31 -5.95 -5.06
C HIS A 290 10.83 -4.54 -4.69
N VAL A 291 10.41 -3.51 -5.42
CA VAL A 291 10.86 -2.13 -5.17
C VAL A 291 10.13 -1.56 -3.94
N PHE A 292 10.89 -0.97 -3.02
CA PHE A 292 10.37 -0.36 -1.80
C PHE A 292 9.77 1.01 -2.10
N PHE A 293 8.77 1.41 -1.31
CA PHE A 293 8.04 2.65 -1.52
C PHE A 293 8.95 3.88 -1.37
N SER A 294 9.95 3.81 -0.48
CA SER A 294 10.94 4.87 -0.29
C SER A 294 11.82 5.14 -1.51
N ASP A 295 11.98 4.19 -2.43
CA ASP A 295 12.77 4.38 -3.66
C ASP A 295 11.89 4.82 -4.85
N ARG A 296 10.61 5.13 -4.61
CA ARG A 296 9.66 5.51 -5.65
C ARG A 296 9.45 7.02 -5.72
N ASP A 297 10.52 7.77 -5.88
CA ASP A 297 10.52 9.25 -5.89
C ASP A 297 9.44 9.83 -6.82
N GLN A 298 9.31 9.28 -8.04
CA GLN A 298 8.29 9.75 -8.99
C GLN A 298 6.85 9.45 -8.55
N LEU A 299 6.62 8.33 -7.86
CA LEU A 299 5.29 8.02 -7.32
C LEU A 299 4.99 8.93 -6.13
N ILE A 300 5.95 9.10 -5.22
CA ILE A 300 5.82 10.00 -4.06
C ILE A 300 5.52 11.43 -4.56
N ALA A 301 6.29 11.94 -5.51
CA ALA A 301 6.08 13.26 -6.09
C ALA A 301 4.69 13.42 -6.73
N SER A 302 4.16 12.37 -7.39
CA SER A 302 2.79 12.39 -7.94
C SER A 302 1.70 12.27 -6.87
N LEU A 303 1.98 11.63 -5.74
CA LEU A 303 1.05 11.54 -4.61
C LEU A 303 1.04 12.83 -3.76
N ASP A 304 2.13 13.60 -3.80
CA ASP A 304 2.23 14.88 -3.12
C ASP A 304 1.66 16.05 -3.96
N ASP A 305 1.31 15.79 -5.23
CA ASP A 305 0.58 16.71 -6.11
C ASP A 305 -0.94 16.44 -6.04
N PRO A 306 -1.75 17.33 -5.42
CA PRO A 306 -3.19 17.17 -5.35
C PRO A 306 -3.86 17.06 -6.72
N GLN A 307 -3.36 17.79 -7.72
CA GLN A 307 -3.97 17.79 -9.06
C GLN A 307 -3.82 16.43 -9.72
N ALA A 308 -2.64 15.81 -9.62
CA ALA A 308 -2.41 14.46 -10.12
C ALA A 308 -3.32 13.42 -9.42
N LEU A 309 -3.55 13.55 -8.11
CA LEU A 309 -4.49 12.70 -7.37
C LEU A 309 -5.93 12.85 -7.87
N PHE A 310 -6.44 14.08 -7.99
CA PHE A 310 -7.79 14.32 -8.50
C PHE A 310 -7.96 13.83 -9.95
N GLN A 311 -6.95 14.03 -10.80
CA GLN A 311 -6.96 13.52 -12.17
C GLN A 311 -6.98 11.99 -12.20
N ALA A 312 -6.20 11.32 -11.35
CA ALA A 312 -6.23 9.87 -11.25
C ALA A 312 -7.63 9.36 -10.88
N PHE A 313 -8.28 9.94 -9.86
CA PHE A 313 -9.64 9.55 -9.47
C PHE A 313 -10.69 9.84 -10.55
N ALA A 314 -10.52 10.91 -11.34
CA ALA A 314 -11.40 11.22 -12.46
C ALA A 314 -11.41 10.14 -13.56
N THR A 315 -10.40 9.26 -13.60
CA THR A 315 -10.35 8.13 -14.55
C THR A 315 -11.19 6.93 -14.11
N ALA A 316 -11.67 6.90 -12.87
CA ALA A 316 -12.44 5.79 -12.34
C ALA A 316 -13.77 5.63 -13.11
N PRO A 317 -14.15 4.40 -13.57
CA PRO A 317 -15.31 4.21 -14.45
C PRO A 317 -16.67 4.57 -13.84
N LEU A 318 -17.50 5.30 -14.59
CA LEU A 318 -18.88 5.63 -14.21
C LEU A 318 -19.84 4.42 -14.37
N PRO A 319 -21.02 4.42 -13.72
CA PRO A 319 -21.52 5.43 -12.76
C PRO A 319 -20.82 5.41 -11.38
N GLN A 320 -21.00 6.47 -10.58
CA GLN A 320 -20.30 6.67 -9.29
C GLN A 320 -20.68 5.63 -8.23
N ASP A 321 -21.85 5.02 -8.34
CA ASP A 321 -22.30 3.93 -7.46
C ASP A 321 -21.58 2.60 -7.72
N LEU A 322 -20.81 2.47 -8.80
CA LEU A 322 -19.92 1.31 -8.97
C LEU A 322 -18.76 1.36 -7.99
N LEU A 323 -18.40 0.19 -7.46
CA LEU A 323 -17.17 0.01 -6.70
C LEU A 323 -15.99 -0.05 -7.67
N ALA A 324 -14.92 0.68 -7.40
CA ALA A 324 -13.73 0.68 -8.24
C ALA A 324 -12.46 0.74 -7.39
N SER A 325 -11.43 -0.01 -7.77
CA SER A 325 -10.10 0.08 -7.14
C SER A 325 -8.97 -0.21 -8.12
N VAL A 326 -7.80 0.39 -7.86
CA VAL A 326 -6.56 0.14 -8.59
C VAL A 326 -5.37 0.19 -7.64
N PHE A 327 -4.42 -0.72 -7.81
CA PHE A 327 -3.15 -0.71 -7.08
C PHE A 327 -2.04 -0.10 -7.95
N VAL A 328 -1.40 0.94 -7.42
CA VAL A 328 -0.45 1.78 -8.14
C VAL A 328 0.93 1.64 -7.52
N VAL A 329 1.92 1.33 -8.36
CA VAL A 329 3.31 1.13 -7.97
C VAL A 329 4.27 2.08 -8.70
N LYS A 330 3.87 2.80 -9.74
CA LYS A 330 4.75 3.77 -10.44
C LYS A 330 4.06 5.11 -10.65
N GLY A 331 4.83 6.19 -10.62
CA GLY A 331 4.31 7.54 -10.90
C GLY A 331 3.78 7.68 -12.34
N GLU A 332 4.47 7.08 -13.32
CA GLU A 332 3.98 7.03 -14.71
C GLU A 332 2.66 6.25 -14.84
N GLN A 333 2.53 5.14 -14.10
CA GLN A 333 1.28 4.37 -14.04
C GLN A 333 0.15 5.25 -13.51
N MET A 334 0.37 5.99 -12.42
CA MET A 334 -0.62 6.90 -11.83
C MET A 334 -1.08 7.97 -12.83
N ARG A 335 -0.13 8.64 -13.49
CA ARG A 335 -0.42 9.74 -14.45
C ARG A 335 -1.09 9.24 -15.73
N GLY A 336 -0.86 7.99 -16.10
CA GLY A 336 -1.42 7.35 -17.29
C GLY A 336 -2.67 6.52 -17.04
N LEU A 337 -3.30 6.61 -15.85
CA LEU A 337 -4.49 5.81 -15.55
C LEU A 337 -5.63 6.10 -16.53
N THR A 338 -6.34 5.04 -16.88
CA THR A 338 -7.54 5.03 -17.72
C THR A 338 -8.62 4.19 -17.05
N GLY A 339 -9.86 4.30 -17.52
CA GLY A 339 -10.97 3.49 -16.97
C GLY A 339 -10.73 1.98 -17.02
N SER A 340 -9.94 1.49 -17.97
CA SER A 340 -9.59 0.06 -18.08
C SER A 340 -8.54 -0.42 -17.09
N ASP A 341 -7.92 0.46 -16.30
CA ASP A 341 -6.95 0.08 -15.28
C ASP A 341 -7.61 -0.25 -13.93
N TRP A 342 -8.87 0.18 -13.75
CA TRP A 342 -9.63 -0.03 -12.53
C TRP A 342 -10.33 -1.39 -12.54
N ILE A 343 -10.21 -2.15 -11.45
CA ILE A 343 -11.10 -3.26 -11.20
C ILE A 343 -12.43 -2.69 -10.73
N VAL A 344 -13.50 -2.95 -11.49
CA VAL A 344 -14.84 -2.44 -11.24
C VAL A 344 -15.78 -3.57 -10.85
N ARG A 345 -16.68 -3.28 -9.90
CA ARG A 345 -17.67 -4.20 -9.36
C ARG A 345 -18.99 -3.48 -9.11
N GLU A 346 -20.10 -4.17 -9.30
CA GLU A 346 -21.41 -3.65 -8.98
C GLU A 346 -21.60 -3.55 -7.46
N THR A 347 -22.31 -2.53 -6.99
CA THR A 347 -22.64 -2.42 -5.57
C THR A 347 -23.76 -3.39 -5.22
N LEU A 348 -23.42 -4.45 -4.49
CA LEU A 348 -24.39 -5.43 -4.00
C LEU A 348 -24.82 -5.08 -2.57
N LYS A 349 -26.13 -4.91 -2.37
CA LYS A 349 -26.73 -4.90 -1.04
C LYS A 349 -26.93 -6.36 -0.60
N HIS A 350 -26.03 -6.87 0.23
CA HIS A 350 -26.17 -8.19 0.82
C HIS A 350 -26.89 -8.11 2.16
N GLU A 351 -28.02 -8.81 2.27
CA GLU A 351 -28.60 -9.13 3.56
C GLU A 351 -27.92 -10.37 4.13
N PHE A 352 -27.36 -10.20 5.31
CA PHE A 352 -26.69 -11.25 6.05
C PHE A 352 -27.71 -11.97 6.94
N PRO A 353 -27.89 -13.30 6.82
CA PRO A 353 -28.88 -14.05 7.59
C PRO A 353 -28.64 -14.02 9.11
N GLY A 354 -27.47 -13.55 9.55
CA GLY A 354 -27.13 -13.37 10.95
C GLY A 354 -26.68 -14.65 11.63
N LEU A 355 -26.57 -14.59 12.95
CA LEU A 355 -25.98 -15.66 13.77
C LEU A 355 -26.81 -16.95 13.82
N THR A 356 -28.07 -16.91 13.37
CA THR A 356 -28.96 -18.09 13.32
C THR A 356 -28.58 -19.08 12.22
N HIS A 357 -27.84 -18.64 11.20
CA HIS A 357 -27.36 -19.47 10.09
C HIS A 357 -25.86 -19.27 9.83
N PRO A 358 -24.98 -19.66 10.76
CA PRO A 358 -23.55 -19.30 10.74
C PRO A 358 -22.80 -19.79 9.50
N ALA A 359 -23.10 -20.99 9.00
CA ALA A 359 -22.48 -21.51 7.78
C ALA A 359 -22.88 -20.71 6.53
N ARG A 360 -24.18 -20.36 6.41
CA ARG A 360 -24.68 -19.53 5.31
C ARG A 360 -24.13 -18.10 5.41
N GLN A 361 -24.05 -17.57 6.63
CA GLN A 361 -23.44 -16.27 6.93
C GLN A 361 -21.98 -16.25 6.43
N ALA A 362 -21.16 -17.23 6.83
CA ALA A 362 -19.76 -17.31 6.43
C ALA A 362 -19.60 -17.36 4.90
N LEU A 363 -20.37 -18.20 4.22
CA LEU A 363 -20.33 -18.31 2.76
C LEU A 363 -20.71 -16.99 2.06
N LEU A 364 -21.73 -16.28 2.56
CA LEU A 364 -22.14 -14.99 1.98
C LEU A 364 -21.12 -13.88 2.25
N VAL A 365 -20.48 -13.89 3.42
CA VAL A 365 -19.39 -12.96 3.75
C VAL A 365 -18.20 -13.19 2.83
N GLU A 366 -17.80 -14.45 2.61
CA GLU A 366 -16.70 -14.78 1.70
C GLU A 366 -16.99 -14.31 0.26
N LYS A 367 -18.19 -14.60 -0.25
CA LYS A 367 -18.62 -14.08 -1.57
C LYS A 367 -18.63 -12.55 -1.65
N TYR A 368 -19.07 -11.89 -0.58
CA TYR A 368 -19.07 -10.43 -0.54
C TYR A 368 -17.65 -9.86 -0.57
N ILE A 369 -16.71 -10.48 0.16
CA ILE A 369 -15.28 -10.14 0.17
C ILE A 369 -14.69 -10.32 -1.22
N GLU A 370 -14.90 -11.47 -1.86
CA GLU A 370 -14.41 -11.77 -3.22
C GLU A 370 -14.98 -10.82 -4.28
N HIS A 371 -16.17 -10.28 -4.03
CA HIS A 371 -16.81 -9.29 -4.90
C HIS A 371 -16.27 -7.88 -4.73
N GLN A 372 -15.44 -7.59 -3.72
CA GLN A 372 -14.85 -6.26 -3.55
C GLN A 372 -13.75 -6.02 -4.60
N PRO A 373 -13.66 -4.82 -5.21
CA PRO A 373 -12.63 -4.52 -6.19
C PRO A 373 -11.20 -4.49 -5.60
N GLN A 374 -11.06 -4.33 -4.28
CA GLN A 374 -9.76 -4.41 -3.59
C GLN A 374 -9.27 -5.86 -3.43
N TYR A 375 -10.18 -6.84 -3.39
CA TYR A 375 -9.84 -8.23 -3.06
C TYR A 375 -8.77 -8.84 -3.97
N PRO A 376 -8.82 -8.70 -5.32
CA PRO A 376 -7.80 -9.27 -6.20
C PRO A 376 -6.39 -8.75 -5.88
N PHE A 377 -6.25 -7.47 -5.52
CA PHE A 377 -4.96 -6.89 -5.15
C PHE A 377 -4.47 -7.41 -3.81
N LEU A 378 -5.33 -7.42 -2.79
CA LEU A 378 -4.97 -7.90 -1.46
C LEU A 378 -4.60 -9.38 -1.49
N LYS A 379 -5.37 -10.19 -2.23
CA LYS A 379 -5.07 -11.61 -2.48
C LYS A 379 -3.74 -11.79 -3.22
N ALA A 380 -3.51 -11.01 -4.27
CA ALA A 380 -2.26 -11.07 -5.03
C ALA A 380 -1.03 -10.70 -4.17
N ILE A 381 -1.17 -9.79 -3.20
CA ILE A 381 -0.12 -9.52 -2.22
C ILE A 381 0.08 -10.70 -1.27
N GLU A 382 -1.01 -11.28 -0.73
CA GLU A 382 -0.93 -12.43 0.18
C GLU A 382 -0.28 -13.66 -0.49
N GLU A 383 -0.59 -13.90 -1.76
CA GLU A 383 -0.04 -14.99 -2.56
C GLU A 383 1.37 -14.69 -3.11
N GLY A 384 1.88 -13.46 -2.95
CA GLY A 384 3.21 -13.06 -3.41
C GLY A 384 3.31 -12.75 -4.91
N TRP A 385 2.17 -12.58 -5.59
CA TRP A 385 2.12 -12.10 -6.98
C TRP A 385 2.36 -10.59 -7.09
N ILE A 386 2.04 -9.83 -6.04
CA ILE A 386 2.51 -8.45 -5.87
C ILE A 386 3.58 -8.44 -4.79
N THR A 387 4.79 -8.02 -5.15
CA THR A 387 5.95 -7.97 -4.25
C THR A 387 6.53 -6.57 -4.09
N SER A 388 6.24 -5.69 -5.06
CA SER A 388 6.57 -4.27 -5.00
C SER A 388 5.64 -3.53 -4.07
N GLN A 389 6.19 -2.58 -3.31
CA GLN A 389 5.40 -1.71 -2.45
C GLN A 389 4.70 -0.61 -3.28
N GLY A 390 3.48 -0.24 -2.88
CA GLY A 390 2.62 0.69 -3.63
C GLY A 390 1.47 1.25 -2.80
N VAL A 391 0.50 1.83 -3.49
CA VAL A 391 -0.68 2.47 -2.90
C VAL A 391 -1.96 1.94 -3.53
N LEU A 392 -3.04 1.93 -2.75
CA LEU A 392 -4.35 1.50 -3.20
C LEU A 392 -5.27 2.70 -3.36
N PHE A 393 -5.81 2.90 -4.56
CA PHE A 393 -6.86 3.88 -4.82
C PHE A 393 -8.20 3.15 -4.84
N CYS A 394 -9.16 3.64 -4.07
CA CYS A 394 -10.50 3.07 -3.97
C CYS A 394 -11.53 4.18 -4.18
N ARG A 395 -12.54 3.99 -5.03
CA ARG A 395 -13.63 4.98 -5.09
C ARG A 395 -14.29 5.17 -3.72
N HIS A 396 -14.63 4.06 -3.07
CA HIS A 396 -15.22 4.04 -1.74
C HIS A 396 -14.22 3.50 -0.72
N PHE A 397 -14.29 3.96 0.52
CA PHE A 397 -13.48 3.42 1.62
C PHE A 397 -13.63 1.88 1.68
N PRO A 398 -12.53 1.11 1.84
CA PRO A 398 -12.60 -0.35 1.90
C PRO A 398 -13.57 -0.84 2.96
N THR A 399 -14.40 -1.82 2.58
CA THR A 399 -15.38 -2.39 3.51
C THR A 399 -14.71 -3.02 4.74
N PRO A 400 -15.30 -2.92 5.94
CA PRO A 400 -14.77 -3.55 7.14
C PRO A 400 -14.62 -5.07 7.05
N LEU A 401 -15.33 -5.74 6.14
CA LEU A 401 -15.18 -7.17 5.92
C LEU A 401 -13.81 -7.55 5.30
N LEU A 402 -13.08 -6.59 4.73
CA LEU A 402 -11.70 -6.77 4.26
C LEU A 402 -10.64 -6.63 5.37
N LYS A 403 -11.05 -6.29 6.60
CA LYS A 403 -10.14 -6.01 7.73
C LYS A 403 -9.06 -7.07 7.92
N ARG A 404 -9.42 -8.37 7.85
CA ARG A 404 -8.47 -9.48 7.99
C ARG A 404 -7.34 -9.42 6.96
N MET A 405 -7.66 -9.09 5.71
CA MET A 405 -6.67 -9.01 4.64
C MET A 405 -5.86 -7.72 4.74
N LEU A 406 -6.52 -6.59 5.01
CA LEU A 406 -5.86 -5.29 5.15
C LEU A 406 -4.81 -5.25 6.27
N LEU A 407 -5.07 -6.00 7.35
CA LEU A 407 -4.21 -6.09 8.53
C LEU A 407 -3.31 -7.34 8.52
N SER A 408 -3.13 -8.01 7.37
CA SER A 408 -2.15 -9.09 7.27
C SER A 408 -0.74 -8.52 7.13
N ASP A 409 0.26 -9.21 7.71
CA ASP A 409 1.67 -8.81 7.62
C ASP A 409 2.14 -8.66 6.17
N LEU A 410 1.58 -9.48 5.27
CA LEU A 410 1.93 -9.45 3.85
C LEU A 410 1.40 -8.19 3.18
N VAL A 411 0.16 -7.82 3.48
CA VAL A 411 -0.43 -6.58 2.98
C VAL A 411 0.28 -5.37 3.55
N GLN A 412 0.56 -5.32 4.86
CA GLN A 412 1.31 -4.22 5.47
C GLN A 412 2.67 -3.98 4.79
N ASN A 413 3.34 -5.05 4.38
CA ASN A 413 4.63 -4.97 3.73
C ASN A 413 4.56 -4.33 2.33
N CYS A 414 3.47 -4.51 1.58
CA CYS A 414 3.33 -3.98 0.22
C CYS A 414 2.46 -2.72 0.13
N LEU A 415 1.35 -2.65 0.87
CA LEU A 415 0.41 -1.54 0.88
C LEU A 415 0.89 -0.44 1.82
N LYS A 416 1.29 0.71 1.26
CA LYS A 416 1.86 1.83 2.03
C LYS A 416 0.92 2.99 2.23
N ARG A 417 -0.13 3.14 1.41
CA ARG A 417 -1.15 4.17 1.57
C ARG A 417 -2.48 3.71 0.95
N ILE A 418 -3.59 4.15 1.52
CA ILE A 418 -4.93 4.00 0.94
C ILE A 418 -5.48 5.39 0.64
N TYR A 419 -5.93 5.62 -0.59
CA TYR A 419 -6.64 6.83 -0.99
C TYR A 419 -8.07 6.46 -1.36
N PHE A 420 -9.05 7.27 -0.92
CA PHE A 420 -10.44 7.08 -1.32
C PHE A 420 -11.20 8.38 -1.57
N GLU A 421 -12.26 8.33 -2.38
CA GLU A 421 -13.08 9.50 -2.72
C GLU A 421 -14.32 9.63 -1.82
N PHE A 422 -15.01 8.51 -1.55
CA PHE A 422 -16.24 8.49 -0.76
C PHE A 422 -16.10 7.62 0.51
N PRO A 423 -16.40 8.16 1.70
CA PRO A 423 -16.42 7.42 2.97
C PRO A 423 -17.26 6.14 2.98
N SER A 424 -18.36 6.08 2.22
CA SER A 424 -19.24 4.91 2.20
C SER A 424 -19.97 4.77 0.87
N ALA A 425 -19.98 3.56 0.30
CA ALA A 425 -20.79 3.23 -0.87
C ALA A 425 -22.30 3.29 -0.59
N SER A 426 -22.73 3.08 0.66
CA SER A 426 -24.15 3.07 1.03
C SER A 426 -24.63 4.38 1.66
N HIS A 427 -23.73 5.17 2.23
CA HIS A 427 -24.09 6.38 3.00
C HIS A 427 -23.40 7.65 2.49
N GLY A 428 -22.65 7.59 1.40
CA GLY A 428 -21.95 8.75 0.84
C GLY A 428 -20.83 9.22 1.76
N ASP A 429 -20.93 10.45 2.28
CA ASP A 429 -19.85 11.09 3.04
C ASP A 429 -19.75 10.68 4.52
N TYR A 430 -20.50 9.66 4.95
CA TYR A 430 -20.63 9.32 6.37
C TYR A 430 -20.13 7.91 6.65
N PHE A 431 -19.17 7.80 7.58
CA PHE A 431 -18.65 6.53 8.04
C PHE A 431 -19.64 5.83 8.98
N SER A 432 -19.74 4.51 8.84
CA SER A 432 -20.34 3.66 9.87
C SER A 432 -19.41 3.49 11.07
N HIS A 433 -19.91 2.88 12.15
CA HIS A 433 -19.07 2.51 13.30
C HIS A 433 -17.90 1.60 12.88
N GLU A 434 -18.18 0.57 12.10
CA GLU A 434 -17.18 -0.41 11.66
C GLU A 434 -16.12 0.23 10.74
N ASP A 435 -16.51 1.18 9.88
CA ASP A 435 -15.54 1.89 9.05
C ASP A 435 -14.54 2.70 9.90
N ARG A 436 -15.02 3.33 10.98
CA ARG A 436 -14.17 4.08 11.92
C ARG A 436 -13.26 3.18 12.73
N ALA A 437 -13.74 2.00 13.13
CA ALA A 437 -12.90 1.00 13.76
C ALA A 437 -11.76 0.56 12.83
N VAL A 438 -12.05 0.35 11.54
CA VAL A 438 -11.03 0.02 10.53
C VAL A 438 -10.04 1.16 10.32
N LEU A 439 -10.49 2.42 10.29
CA LEU A 439 -9.59 3.59 10.21
C LEU A 439 -8.60 3.63 11.38
N LEU A 440 -9.09 3.40 12.61
CA LEU A 440 -8.29 3.34 13.81
C LEU A 440 -7.25 2.20 13.72
N ASP A 441 -7.68 1.02 13.30
CA ASP A 441 -6.78 -0.14 13.15
C ASP A 441 -5.72 0.08 12.08
N LEU A 442 -6.09 0.62 10.91
CA LEU A 442 -5.14 0.96 9.85
C LEU A 442 -4.10 1.98 10.31
N ALA A 443 -4.52 3.00 11.06
CA ALA A 443 -3.62 3.99 11.64
C ALA A 443 -2.64 3.35 12.63
N LYS A 444 -3.12 2.46 13.52
CA LYS A 444 -2.29 1.71 14.47
C LYS A 444 -1.35 0.72 13.77
N PHE A 445 -1.79 0.14 12.65
CA PHE A 445 -1.01 -0.81 11.85
C PHE A 445 0.01 -0.13 10.91
N GLY A 446 0.04 1.21 10.89
CA GLY A 446 1.00 1.97 10.11
C GLY A 446 0.65 2.10 8.63
N ILE A 447 -0.64 2.02 8.27
CA ILE A 447 -1.15 2.24 6.92
C ILE A 447 -1.91 3.58 6.88
N PRO A 448 -1.27 4.68 6.42
CA PRO A 448 -1.93 5.97 6.25
C PRO A 448 -3.12 5.90 5.29
N VAL A 449 -4.21 6.55 5.68
CA VAL A 449 -5.45 6.64 4.90
C VAL A 449 -5.74 8.11 4.55
N PHE A 450 -6.04 8.35 3.27
CA PHE A 450 -6.31 9.66 2.72
C PHE A 450 -7.68 9.73 2.06
N TRP A 451 -8.44 10.77 2.41
CA TRP A 451 -9.68 11.15 1.74
C TRP A 451 -9.36 12.22 0.67
N VAL A 452 -9.57 11.85 -0.58
CA VAL A 452 -9.53 12.73 -1.75
C VAL A 452 -10.89 13.43 -1.84
N ASP A 453 -11.05 14.53 -1.11
CA ASP A 453 -12.33 15.22 -0.99
C ASP A 453 -12.57 16.11 -2.22
N SER A 454 -13.31 15.57 -3.19
CA SER A 454 -13.65 16.29 -4.42
C SER A 454 -14.57 17.48 -4.19
N LYS A 455 -15.28 17.58 -3.06
CA LYS A 455 -16.14 18.74 -2.75
C LYS A 455 -15.34 19.96 -2.34
N THR A 456 -14.32 19.78 -1.50
CA THR A 456 -13.44 20.86 -1.04
C THR A 456 -12.15 20.96 -1.85
N GLN A 457 -11.95 20.08 -2.84
CA GLN A 457 -10.71 19.97 -3.62
C GLN A 457 -9.47 19.86 -2.73
N THR A 458 -9.59 19.15 -1.61
CA THR A 458 -8.53 18.99 -0.61
C THR A 458 -8.24 17.52 -0.35
N ILE A 459 -6.97 17.19 -0.12
CA ILE A 459 -6.56 15.85 0.34
C ILE A 459 -6.45 15.88 1.87
N LEU A 460 -7.20 15.02 2.53
CA LEU A 460 -7.24 14.93 3.99
C LEU A 460 -6.63 13.59 4.44
N GLN A 461 -5.76 13.60 5.44
CA GLN A 461 -5.24 12.38 6.07
C GLN A 461 -6.02 12.07 7.34
N TYR A 462 -6.37 10.80 7.57
CA TYR A 462 -6.85 10.38 8.88
C TYR A 462 -5.72 10.42 9.91
N VAL A 463 -5.90 11.23 10.95
CA VAL A 463 -4.90 11.46 12.01
C VAL A 463 -5.54 11.19 13.36
N LEU A 464 -4.93 10.26 14.11
CA LEU A 464 -5.30 10.01 15.50
C LEU A 464 -4.93 11.20 16.38
N ARG A 465 -5.79 11.50 17.34
CA ARG A 465 -5.42 12.40 18.41
C ARG A 465 -4.54 11.67 19.42
N LEU A 466 -3.52 12.35 19.92
CA LEU A 466 -2.58 11.80 20.89
C LEU A 466 -3.34 11.28 22.12
N ASP A 467 -3.02 10.05 22.54
CA ASP A 467 -3.61 9.35 23.69
C ASP A 467 -5.15 9.19 23.65
N LYS A 468 -5.76 9.26 22.46
CA LYS A 468 -7.19 9.04 22.27
C LYS A 468 -7.43 7.94 21.23
N GLU A 469 -8.48 7.17 21.45
CA GLU A 469 -8.97 6.13 20.55
C GLU A 469 -9.90 6.71 19.46
N ALA A 470 -9.56 7.90 18.95
CA ALA A 470 -10.33 8.61 17.93
C ALA A 470 -9.43 9.58 17.14
N GLY A 471 -9.86 9.91 15.92
CA GLY A 471 -9.12 10.76 15.00
C GLY A 471 -10.04 11.53 14.06
N MET A 472 -9.44 12.40 13.24
CA MET A 472 -10.15 13.21 12.24
C MET A 472 -9.40 13.19 10.91
N PHE A 473 -10.09 13.53 9.83
CA PHE A 473 -9.48 13.82 8.54
C PHE A 473 -8.96 15.27 8.51
N VAL A 474 -7.66 15.41 8.36
CA VAL A 474 -6.90 16.67 8.50
C VAL A 474 -6.22 17.00 7.16
N PRO A 475 -6.31 18.23 6.63
CA PRO A 475 -5.54 18.64 5.45
C PRO A 475 -4.04 18.42 5.66
N LEU A 476 -3.33 17.93 4.64
CA LEU A 476 -1.91 17.54 4.76
C LEU A 476 -1.02 18.61 5.42
N PRO A 477 -1.12 19.92 5.07
CA PRO A 477 -0.29 20.95 5.70
C PRO A 477 -0.56 21.17 7.20
N LEU A 478 -1.70 20.71 7.72
CA LEU A 478 -2.16 20.94 9.08
C LEU A 478 -1.94 19.74 10.01
N VAL A 479 -1.45 18.59 9.50
CA VAL A 479 -1.29 17.34 10.25
C VAL A 479 -0.44 17.52 11.51
N GLU A 480 0.73 18.16 11.38
CA GLU A 480 1.63 18.37 12.51
C GLU A 480 1.09 19.39 13.53
N LEU A 481 0.34 20.39 13.08
CA LEU A 481 -0.32 21.34 13.98
C LEU A 481 -1.44 20.65 14.79
N PHE A 482 -2.25 19.84 14.12
CA PHE A 482 -3.35 19.10 14.75
C PHE A 482 -2.85 18.14 15.84
N ARG A 483 -1.77 17.39 15.57
CA ARG A 483 -1.17 16.45 16.54
C ARG A 483 -0.71 17.11 17.83
N LYS A 484 -0.26 18.37 17.74
CA LYS A 484 0.27 19.14 18.88
C LYS A 484 -0.75 20.06 19.52
N SER A 485 -1.97 20.12 18.99
CA SER A 485 -2.94 21.14 19.41
C SER A 485 -3.56 20.87 20.78
N THR A 486 -3.88 21.97 21.46
CA THR A 486 -4.81 22.01 22.58
C THR A 486 -6.21 22.25 22.05
N PHE A 487 -7.16 21.40 22.44
CA PHE A 487 -8.51 21.39 21.88
C PHE A 487 -9.49 22.14 22.77
N PHE A 488 -9.93 23.30 22.31
CA PHE A 488 -11.10 24.00 22.81
C PHE A 488 -12.32 23.53 22.02
N GLY A 489 -13.50 23.50 22.65
CA GLY A 489 -14.71 23.19 21.91
C GLY A 489 -15.89 24.02 22.34
N VAL A 490 -16.74 24.32 21.37
CA VAL A 490 -17.92 25.17 21.53
C VAL A 490 -19.18 24.33 21.37
N TYR A 491 -19.92 24.22 22.46
CA TYR A 491 -21.26 23.64 22.48
C TYR A 491 -22.30 24.75 22.55
N GLY A 492 -23.40 24.63 21.80
CA GLY A 492 -24.45 25.64 21.81
C GLY A 492 -25.60 25.32 20.87
N SER A 493 -26.53 26.25 20.74
CA SER A 493 -27.66 26.12 19.82
C SER A 493 -27.22 26.04 18.36
N ASN A 494 -27.79 25.09 17.60
CA ASN A 494 -27.66 25.07 16.15
C ASN A 494 -28.54 26.10 15.43
N LEU A 495 -29.47 26.75 16.17
CA LEU A 495 -30.46 27.69 15.62
C LEU A 495 -30.12 29.15 15.94
N LEU A 496 -29.34 29.40 17.00
CA LEU A 496 -29.07 30.73 17.50
C LEU A 496 -27.56 30.96 17.53
N GLU A 497 -27.10 32.01 16.85
CA GLU A 497 -25.72 32.52 17.00
C GLU A 497 -25.52 33.22 18.36
N GLY A 498 -26.56 33.92 18.82
CA GLY A 498 -26.51 34.73 20.04
C GLY A 498 -25.62 35.98 19.90
N ALA A 499 -25.39 36.68 21.01
CA ALA A 499 -24.55 37.89 21.05
C ALA A 499 -23.12 37.60 21.55
N PHE A 500 -22.67 36.35 21.49
CA PHE A 500 -21.44 35.88 22.13
C PHE A 500 -20.19 36.03 21.26
N GLU A 501 -20.34 36.19 19.94
CA GLU A 501 -19.21 36.21 19.01
C GLU A 501 -18.12 37.23 19.38
N PRO A 502 -18.42 38.50 19.73
CA PRO A 502 -17.39 39.47 20.07
C PRO A 502 -16.55 39.04 21.27
N GLU A 503 -17.21 38.58 22.33
CA GLU A 503 -16.57 38.16 23.56
C GLU A 503 -15.85 36.82 23.41
N LEU A 504 -16.41 35.86 22.68
CA LEU A 504 -15.74 34.60 22.38
C LEU A 504 -14.50 34.82 21.50
N LYS A 505 -14.59 35.71 20.50
CA LYS A 505 -13.44 36.08 19.66
C LYS A 505 -12.34 36.73 20.49
N LYS A 506 -12.71 37.63 21.41
CA LYS A 506 -11.78 38.28 22.32
C LYS A 506 -11.14 37.30 23.31
N LEU A 507 -11.91 36.33 23.81
CA LEU A 507 -11.38 35.24 24.64
C LEU A 507 -10.34 34.42 23.87
N MET A 508 -10.65 33.98 22.66
CA MET A 508 -9.73 33.16 21.87
C MET A 508 -8.48 33.94 21.43
N ALA A 509 -8.61 35.21 21.08
CA ALA A 509 -7.47 36.08 20.79
C ALA A 509 -6.58 36.28 22.03
N GLY A 510 -7.18 36.53 23.20
CA GLY A 510 -6.45 36.65 24.46
C GLY A 510 -5.75 35.34 24.86
N LEU A 511 -6.31 34.17 24.53
CA LEU A 511 -5.63 32.89 24.73
C LEU A 511 -4.39 32.76 23.85
N LEU A 512 -4.46 33.17 22.57
CA LEU A 512 -3.29 33.19 21.69
C LEU A 512 -2.17 34.08 22.24
N GLU A 513 -2.51 35.26 22.78
CA GLU A 513 -1.54 36.15 23.42
C GLU A 513 -0.98 35.56 24.72
N MET A 514 -1.84 35.02 25.58
CA MET A 514 -1.46 34.43 26.86
C MET A 514 -0.48 33.27 26.68
N ARG A 515 -0.70 32.46 25.65
CA ARG A 515 0.13 31.30 25.33
C ARG A 515 1.61 31.64 25.14
N GLU A 516 1.94 32.82 24.63
CA GLU A 516 3.32 33.28 24.46
C GLU A 516 4.08 33.43 25.80
N GLN A 517 3.36 33.53 26.92
CA GLN A 517 3.90 33.75 28.26
C GLN A 517 3.76 32.53 29.18
N MET A 518 3.07 31.48 28.74
CA MET A 518 2.77 30.31 29.57
C MET A 518 3.79 29.19 29.37
N HIS A 519 4.07 28.46 30.44
CA HIS A 519 4.98 27.31 30.47
C HIS A 519 4.25 26.03 30.93
N HIS A 520 3.02 25.82 30.45
CA HIS A 520 2.24 24.63 30.76
C HIS A 520 2.40 23.58 29.66
N SER A 521 2.38 22.28 30.01
CA SER A 521 2.56 21.18 29.06
C SER A 521 1.51 21.16 27.95
N GLN A 522 0.27 21.51 28.30
CA GLN A 522 -0.86 21.62 27.36
C GLN A 522 -1.09 23.06 26.85
N PHE A 523 -0.27 24.04 27.22
CA PHE A 523 -0.49 25.43 26.82
C PHE A 523 0.79 26.27 26.96
N ASN A 524 1.50 26.41 25.86
CA ASN A 524 2.72 27.19 25.74
C ASN A 524 2.90 27.64 24.28
N LYS A 525 3.89 28.49 24.02
CA LYS A 525 4.19 29.05 22.69
C LYS A 525 4.23 28.03 21.53
N GLU A 526 4.68 26.80 21.80
CA GLU A 526 4.83 25.75 20.79
C GLU A 526 3.56 24.92 20.57
N THR A 527 2.50 25.15 21.35
CA THR A 527 1.26 24.37 21.35
C THR A 527 0.19 25.08 20.53
N PRO A 528 -0.15 24.63 19.31
CA PRO A 528 -1.22 25.24 18.51
C PRO A 528 -2.58 25.11 19.21
N LEU A 529 -3.55 25.95 18.82
CA LEU A 529 -4.92 25.82 19.31
C LEU A 529 -5.79 25.20 18.21
N ALA A 530 -6.73 24.35 18.64
CA ALA A 530 -7.80 23.84 17.80
C ALA A 530 -9.16 24.16 18.43
N MET A 531 -10.13 24.49 17.58
CA MET A 531 -11.53 24.72 17.94
C MET A 531 -12.38 23.61 17.35
N VAL A 532 -13.09 22.84 18.18
CA VAL A 532 -13.96 21.75 17.75
C VAL A 532 -15.42 22.10 17.98
N THR A 533 -16.25 21.85 16.98
CA THR A 533 -17.70 22.05 17.06
C THR A 533 -18.45 20.85 16.49
N GLY A 534 -19.77 20.93 16.50
CA GLY A 534 -20.60 19.94 15.81
C GLY A 534 -20.76 20.15 14.30
N GLY A 535 -20.23 21.24 13.75
CA GLY A 535 -20.21 21.54 12.31
C GLY A 535 -21.50 22.07 11.70
N GLY A 536 -22.57 22.24 12.50
CA GLY A 536 -23.82 22.87 12.05
C GLY A 536 -23.79 24.40 12.09
N GLY A 537 -24.95 25.03 11.91
CA GLY A 537 -25.14 26.48 12.01
C GLY A 537 -25.17 27.02 13.45
N GLY A 538 -25.54 28.31 13.59
CA GLY A 538 -25.71 28.96 14.89
C GLY A 538 -24.41 29.08 15.68
N ALA A 539 -24.44 28.74 16.97
CA ALA A 539 -23.29 28.81 17.87
C ALA A 539 -22.08 27.99 17.40
N MET A 540 -22.31 26.86 16.72
CA MET A 540 -21.24 26.01 16.18
C MET A 540 -20.51 26.71 15.03
N GLU A 541 -21.26 27.33 14.12
CA GLU A 541 -20.70 28.10 13.00
C GLU A 541 -19.91 29.31 13.50
N VAL A 542 -20.42 30.03 14.51
CA VAL A 542 -19.67 31.12 15.17
C VAL A 542 -18.31 30.64 15.68
N GLY A 543 -18.26 29.47 16.33
CA GLY A 543 -17.01 28.88 16.80
C GLY A 543 -16.01 28.62 15.66
N ASN A 544 -16.47 27.99 14.56
CA ASN A 544 -15.62 27.72 13.40
C ASN A 544 -15.18 29.00 12.67
N ARG A 545 -16.08 29.98 12.53
CA ARG A 545 -15.80 31.30 11.92
C ARG A 545 -14.73 32.06 12.69
N ILE A 546 -14.83 32.09 14.03
CA ILE A 546 -13.81 32.70 14.90
C ILE A 546 -12.47 31.98 14.75
N ALA A 547 -12.48 30.65 14.75
CA ALA A 547 -11.25 29.86 14.63
C ALA A 547 -10.49 30.23 13.35
N ARG A 548 -11.19 30.24 12.22
CA ARG A 548 -10.63 30.62 10.93
C ARG A 548 -10.12 32.07 10.92
N ALA A 549 -10.88 33.01 11.48
CA ALA A 549 -10.50 34.42 11.55
C ALA A 549 -9.23 34.68 12.40
N LEU A 550 -8.91 33.77 13.34
CA LEU A 550 -7.75 33.87 14.23
C LEU A 550 -6.63 32.89 13.88
N ASN A 551 -6.71 32.19 12.73
CA ASN A 551 -5.76 31.13 12.34
C ASN A 551 -5.62 30.01 13.40
N ILE A 552 -6.71 29.67 14.06
CA ILE A 552 -6.87 28.50 14.94
C ILE A 552 -7.43 27.36 14.08
N LEU A 553 -6.99 26.12 14.31
CA LEU A 553 -7.49 24.97 13.53
C LEU A 553 -9.00 24.80 13.74
N SER A 554 -9.78 24.83 12.66
CA SER A 554 -11.22 24.69 12.70
C SER A 554 -11.66 23.25 12.44
N CYS A 555 -12.18 22.58 13.46
CA CYS A 555 -12.53 21.17 13.47
C CYS A 555 -14.03 20.94 13.65
N ALA A 556 -14.57 19.86 13.08
CA ALA A 556 -15.96 19.46 13.32
C ALA A 556 -16.21 17.94 13.33
N ASN A 557 -17.07 17.52 14.24
CA ASN A 557 -17.67 16.18 14.26
C ASN A 557 -19.09 16.24 13.66
N ILE A 558 -19.26 15.79 12.43
CA ILE A 558 -20.45 16.01 11.60
C ILE A 558 -21.35 14.78 11.60
N VAL A 559 -22.65 14.96 11.79
CA VAL A 559 -23.64 13.86 11.80
C VAL A 559 -24.54 13.95 10.57
N ASP A 560 -24.88 12.79 10.00
CA ASP A 560 -25.84 12.68 8.91
C ASP A 560 -27.28 12.93 9.41
N PHE A 561 -27.79 14.15 9.22
CA PHE A 561 -29.18 14.50 9.54
C PHE A 561 -30.12 14.43 8.33
N ARG A 562 -29.68 13.84 7.20
CA ARG A 562 -30.58 13.64 6.06
C ARG A 562 -31.76 12.78 6.52
N ALA A 563 -32.97 13.21 6.18
CA ALA A 563 -34.19 12.55 6.62
C ALA A 563 -34.20 11.10 6.10
N THR A 564 -34.19 10.13 7.02
CA THR A 564 -34.89 8.86 6.76
C THR A 564 -36.37 9.20 6.54
N ASP A 565 -37.08 8.49 5.67
CA ASP A 565 -38.48 8.73 5.24
C ASP A 565 -39.55 8.87 6.36
N LEU A 566 -39.13 8.87 7.63
CA LEU A 566 -39.88 9.26 8.81
C LEU A 566 -40.09 10.79 8.83
N ALA A 567 -41.22 11.20 8.26
CA ALA A 567 -41.75 12.55 8.37
C ALA A 567 -41.90 12.98 9.85
N GLY A 568 -40.94 13.77 10.35
CA GLY A 568 -41.06 14.40 11.65
C GLY A 568 -39.76 14.92 12.26
N ALA A 569 -39.50 16.21 12.06
CA ALA A 569 -38.79 17.09 13.01
C ALA A 569 -37.25 17.22 12.99
N ILE A 570 -36.55 17.04 11.87
CA ILE A 570 -35.16 17.55 11.77
C ILE A 570 -35.00 18.40 10.52
N ALA A 571 -34.82 19.71 10.71
CA ALA A 571 -34.29 20.58 9.68
C ALA A 571 -32.87 20.10 9.37
N GLU A 572 -32.61 19.75 8.11
CA GLU A 572 -31.28 19.34 7.63
C GLU A 572 -30.22 20.31 8.18
N GLN A 573 -29.32 19.81 9.04
CA GLN A 573 -28.19 20.60 9.52
C GLN A 573 -27.11 20.57 8.44
N LYS A 574 -27.05 21.61 7.62
CA LYS A 574 -25.98 21.77 6.64
C LYS A 574 -24.65 22.00 7.36
N GLN A 575 -23.59 21.37 6.84
CA GLN A 575 -22.22 21.64 7.26
C GLN A 575 -21.87 23.10 6.96
N ASN A 576 -21.28 23.83 7.92
CA ASN A 576 -20.82 25.20 7.69
C ASN A 576 -19.51 25.27 6.90
N GLU A 577 -19.26 26.40 6.23
CA GLU A 577 -18.12 26.59 5.29
C GLU A 577 -16.76 26.84 5.97
N TYR A 578 -16.75 27.01 7.30
CA TYR A 578 -15.57 27.41 8.06
C TYR A 578 -14.77 26.21 8.61
N ILE A 579 -15.11 24.98 8.20
CA ILE A 579 -14.50 23.74 8.70
C ILE A 579 -13.35 23.31 7.79
N ASP A 580 -12.18 23.10 8.37
CA ASP A 580 -10.99 22.59 7.67
C ASP A 580 -10.76 21.09 7.96
N ILE A 581 -11.01 20.68 9.21
CA ILE A 581 -10.75 19.34 9.75
C ILE A 581 -12.07 18.69 10.12
N LYS A 582 -12.30 17.44 9.71
CA LYS A 582 -13.62 16.80 9.93
C LYS A 582 -13.56 15.31 10.24
N MET A 583 -14.56 14.86 10.98
CA MET A 583 -14.94 13.45 11.06
C MET A 583 -16.45 13.33 10.87
N THR A 584 -16.91 12.29 10.18
CA THR A 584 -18.32 12.13 9.82
C THR A 584 -18.92 10.87 10.45
N TYR A 585 -20.19 10.96 10.85
CA TYR A 585 -20.89 9.94 11.61
C TYR A 585 -22.31 9.76 11.07
N ARG A 586 -22.80 8.53 11.10
CA ARG A 586 -24.22 8.25 10.85
C ARG A 586 -25.09 8.62 12.06
N LEU A 587 -26.36 8.90 11.81
CA LEU A 587 -27.32 9.30 12.85
C LEU A 587 -27.49 8.27 13.98
N ASP A 588 -27.48 6.97 13.63
CA ASP A 588 -27.58 5.87 14.61
C ASP A 588 -26.36 5.77 15.54
N ARG A 589 -25.33 6.58 15.28
CA ARG A 589 -24.08 6.67 16.04
C ARG A 589 -23.90 8.03 16.71
N LEU A 590 -25.00 8.73 16.97
CA LEU A 590 -25.01 10.02 17.64
C LEU A 590 -24.19 10.00 18.94
N VAL A 591 -24.49 9.08 19.86
CA VAL A 591 -23.82 8.98 21.18
C VAL A 591 -22.30 8.82 21.05
N GLU A 592 -21.84 8.03 20.09
CA GLU A 592 -20.41 7.83 19.82
C GLU A 592 -19.76 9.13 19.34
N ARG A 593 -20.44 9.88 18.46
CA ARG A 593 -20.00 11.22 18.05
C ARG A 593 -19.86 12.18 19.23
N GLN A 594 -20.77 12.15 20.20
CA GLN A 594 -20.62 12.94 21.43
C GLN A 594 -19.43 12.48 22.29
N ALA A 595 -19.23 11.16 22.37
CA ALA A 595 -18.07 10.60 23.07
C ALA A 595 -16.73 10.98 22.41
N GLU A 596 -16.70 11.27 21.11
CA GLU A 596 -15.45 11.49 20.37
C GLU A 596 -14.99 12.95 20.25
N PHE A 597 -15.71 13.91 20.85
CA PHE A 597 -15.23 15.31 20.95
C PHE A 597 -13.90 15.45 21.71
N ASN A 598 -13.74 14.67 22.80
CA ASN A 598 -12.53 14.59 23.61
C ASN A 598 -11.92 15.93 24.08
N LEU A 599 -12.66 17.03 24.19
CA LEU A 599 -12.10 18.38 24.40
C LEU A 599 -11.19 18.50 25.63
N ASP A 600 -10.15 19.34 25.53
CA ASP A 600 -9.33 19.73 26.68
C ASP A 600 -10.01 20.83 27.50
N PHE A 601 -10.64 21.80 26.81
CA PHE A 601 -11.31 22.96 27.40
C PHE A 601 -12.68 23.23 26.74
N PRO A 602 -13.77 22.66 27.28
CA PRO A 602 -15.12 22.92 26.80
C PRO A 602 -15.63 24.33 27.14
N ILE A 603 -16.36 24.92 26.19
CA ILE A 603 -17.06 26.20 26.32
C ILE A 603 -18.52 25.97 25.92
N PHE A 604 -19.43 26.20 26.86
CA PHE A 604 -20.86 26.10 26.66
C PHE A 604 -21.47 27.47 26.43
N LEU A 605 -22.16 27.61 25.31
CA LEU A 605 -23.06 28.71 24.97
C LEU A 605 -24.51 28.28 25.21
N PRO A 606 -25.46 29.22 25.35
CA PRO A 606 -26.87 28.87 25.49
C PRO A 606 -27.36 27.95 24.36
N GLY A 607 -28.05 26.89 24.75
CA GLY A 607 -28.44 25.81 23.86
C GLY A 607 -29.64 25.01 24.36
N GLY A 608 -30.10 24.10 23.50
CA GLY A 608 -31.18 23.17 23.79
C GLY A 608 -30.67 21.79 24.20
N ILE A 609 -31.46 20.76 23.91
CA ILE A 609 -31.22 19.37 24.36
C ILE A 609 -29.85 18.80 23.93
N GLY A 610 -29.34 19.18 22.76
CA GLY A 610 -28.03 18.71 22.29
C GLY A 610 -26.90 19.24 23.17
N MET A 611 -26.98 20.51 23.56
CA MET A 611 -26.03 21.13 24.49
C MET A 611 -26.18 20.54 25.90
N ASP A 612 -27.42 20.33 26.36
CA ASP A 612 -27.69 19.73 27.69
C ASP A 612 -27.09 18.31 27.81
N PHE A 613 -27.09 17.55 26.70
CA PHE A 613 -26.48 16.22 26.66
C PHE A 613 -24.95 16.29 26.81
N GLU A 614 -24.30 17.17 26.05
CA GLU A 614 -22.85 17.40 26.16
C GLU A 614 -22.45 17.90 27.55
N TYR A 615 -23.26 18.79 28.15
CA TYR A 615 -23.03 19.29 29.50
C TYR A 615 -23.03 18.16 30.54
N THR A 616 -24.03 17.29 30.45
CA THR A 616 -24.16 16.14 31.36
C THR A 616 -23.05 15.11 31.11
N LEU A 617 -22.64 14.92 29.85
CA LEU A 617 -21.51 14.04 29.51
C LEU A 617 -20.20 14.57 30.12
N GLU A 618 -19.94 15.88 30.06
CA GLU A 618 -18.76 16.48 30.66
C GLU A 618 -18.76 16.36 32.20
N GLU A 619 -19.91 16.52 32.88
CA GLU A 619 -20.02 16.26 34.33
C GLU A 619 -19.67 14.80 34.67
N VAL A 620 -20.24 13.85 33.93
CA VAL A 620 -19.99 12.42 34.15
C VAL A 620 -18.51 12.10 33.93
N ARG A 621 -17.89 12.66 32.88
CA ARG A 621 -16.46 12.46 32.59
C ARG A 621 -15.54 12.90 33.72
N ARG A 622 -15.81 14.05 34.36
CA ARG A 622 -15.01 14.50 35.52
C ARG A 622 -15.29 13.61 36.71
N LYS A 623 -16.56 13.31 36.99
CA LYS A 623 -16.97 12.45 38.11
C LYS A 623 -16.29 11.08 38.07
N THR A 624 -16.23 10.45 36.90
CA THR A 624 -15.65 9.10 36.73
C THR A 624 -14.14 9.12 36.56
N GLY A 625 -13.52 10.29 36.41
CA GLY A 625 -12.09 10.44 36.13
C GLY A 625 -11.69 10.10 34.69
N SER A 626 -12.65 9.90 33.77
CA SER A 626 -12.34 9.68 32.35
C SER A 626 -11.89 10.95 31.63
N GLY A 627 -12.08 12.12 32.25
CA GLY A 627 -11.54 13.41 31.80
C GLY A 627 -10.89 14.17 32.95
N PRO A 628 -9.86 15.00 32.68
CA PRO A 628 -9.20 15.80 33.72
C PRO A 628 -10.14 16.88 34.26
N ALA A 629 -9.87 17.35 35.48
CA ALA A 629 -10.58 18.45 36.11
C ALA A 629 -10.14 19.81 35.54
N ASN A 630 -10.27 19.98 34.23
CA ASN A 630 -9.97 21.24 33.54
C ASN A 630 -11.18 22.21 33.65
N PRO A 631 -10.95 23.53 33.63
CA PRO A 631 -12.03 24.52 33.62
C PRO A 631 -12.93 24.39 32.40
N ILE A 632 -14.23 24.42 32.64
CA ILE A 632 -15.30 24.50 31.65
C ILE A 632 -15.95 25.87 31.78
N LEU A 633 -16.02 26.60 30.68
CA LEU A 633 -16.69 27.91 30.68
C LEU A 633 -18.17 27.75 30.32
N LEU A 634 -19.03 28.38 31.11
CA LEU A 634 -20.44 28.59 30.84
C LEU A 634 -20.62 30.06 30.43
N PHE A 635 -20.63 30.32 29.13
CA PHE A 635 -20.69 31.69 28.61
C PHE A 635 -22.14 32.20 28.60
N GLY A 636 -22.36 33.41 29.12
CA GLY A 636 -23.65 34.10 29.09
C GLY A 636 -24.21 34.44 30.48
N GLU A 637 -25.46 34.88 30.49
CA GLU A 637 -26.12 35.37 31.70
C GLU A 637 -26.18 34.33 32.82
N MET A 638 -25.80 34.72 34.04
CA MET A 638 -25.81 33.84 35.22
C MET A 638 -27.20 33.24 35.45
N GLU A 639 -28.24 34.04 35.24
CA GLU A 639 -29.62 33.62 35.46
C GLU A 639 -30.07 32.50 34.50
N TYR A 640 -29.53 32.47 33.27
CA TYR A 640 -29.79 31.36 32.34
C TYR A 640 -29.22 30.05 32.89
N TRP A 641 -27.94 30.07 33.29
CA TRP A 641 -27.25 28.89 33.82
C TRP A 641 -27.81 28.43 35.16
N LYS A 642 -28.21 29.38 36.02
CA LYS A 642 -28.88 29.09 37.29
C LYS A 642 -30.17 28.29 37.09
N ARG A 643 -31.02 28.71 36.14
CA ARG A 643 -32.26 27.98 35.81
C ARG A 643 -32.00 26.59 35.23
N LYS A 644 -30.92 26.44 34.45
CA LYS A 644 -30.54 25.18 33.80
C LYS A 644 -29.90 24.16 34.76
N ILE A 645 -29.02 24.61 35.66
CA ILE A 645 -28.08 23.72 36.37
C ILE A 645 -28.42 23.61 37.86
N THR A 646 -28.72 24.74 38.52
CA THR A 646 -28.70 24.82 39.99
C THR A 646 -29.72 23.89 40.64
N SER A 647 -30.95 23.84 40.13
CA SER A 647 -31.99 22.98 40.70
C SER A 647 -31.60 21.50 40.65
N ARG A 648 -31.05 21.04 39.52
CA ARG A 648 -30.59 19.67 39.34
C ARG A 648 -29.43 19.34 40.29
N PHE A 649 -28.44 20.22 40.39
CA PHE A 649 -27.33 20.05 41.32
C PHE A 649 -27.80 19.97 42.78
N GLN A 650 -28.67 20.88 43.20
CA GLN A 650 -29.18 20.95 44.57
C GLN A 650 -30.04 19.75 44.93
N VAL A 651 -30.92 19.29 44.02
CA VAL A 651 -31.70 18.06 44.22
C VAL A 651 -30.78 16.85 44.38
N ASN A 652 -29.75 16.73 43.54
CA ASN A 652 -28.80 15.63 43.62
C ASN A 652 -28.00 15.64 44.93
N ARG A 653 -27.59 16.84 45.40
CA ARG A 653 -26.90 17.00 46.68
C ARG A 653 -27.81 16.68 47.87
N ALA A 654 -29.05 17.18 47.86
CA ALA A 654 -30.03 16.95 48.93
C ALA A 654 -30.45 15.47 49.04
N THR A 655 -30.56 14.78 47.91
CA THR A 655 -30.89 13.34 47.84
C THR A 655 -29.68 12.42 48.01
N GLY A 656 -28.46 12.97 47.95
CA GLY A 656 -27.20 12.23 48.06
C GLY A 656 -26.80 11.44 46.81
N THR A 657 -27.45 11.65 45.66
CA THR A 657 -27.15 10.92 44.40
C THR A 657 -25.81 11.30 43.78
N THR A 658 -25.22 12.42 44.21
CA THR A 658 -23.87 12.88 43.82
C THR A 658 -22.85 12.79 44.95
N ARG A 659 -23.13 12.05 46.03
CA ARG A 659 -22.20 11.92 47.17
C ARG A 659 -20.79 11.50 46.71
N GLY A 660 -19.78 12.26 47.12
CA GLY A 660 -18.37 12.07 46.75
C GLY A 660 -17.97 12.69 45.41
N SER A 661 -18.91 13.35 44.73
CA SER A 661 -18.70 13.98 43.41
C SER A 661 -19.20 15.42 43.36
N GLU A 662 -19.57 16.01 44.49
CA GLU A 662 -20.06 17.39 44.59
C GLU A 662 -19.01 18.41 44.11
N TRP A 663 -17.73 18.06 44.23
CA TRP A 663 -16.59 18.85 43.75
C TRP A 663 -16.64 19.11 42.24
N VAL A 664 -17.35 18.30 41.44
CA VAL A 664 -17.49 18.53 39.99
C VAL A 664 -18.07 19.91 39.69
N SER A 665 -18.83 20.50 40.62
CA SER A 665 -19.29 21.88 40.54
C SER A 665 -18.17 22.91 40.35
N ASN A 666 -16.95 22.64 40.85
CA ASN A 666 -15.80 23.54 40.68
C ASN A 666 -15.08 23.43 39.35
N CYS A 667 -15.53 22.57 38.45
CA CYS A 667 -15.05 22.54 37.08
C CYS A 667 -15.81 23.53 36.19
N PHE A 668 -16.96 24.07 36.61
CA PHE A 668 -17.81 24.92 35.78
C PHE A 668 -17.76 26.38 36.22
N PHE A 669 -17.49 27.29 35.28
CA PHE A 669 -17.32 28.71 35.55
C PHE A 669 -18.22 29.55 34.65
N CYS A 670 -19.19 30.24 35.24
CA CYS A 670 -20.05 31.18 34.53
C CYS A 670 -19.31 32.49 34.25
N VAL A 671 -19.22 32.84 32.97
CA VAL A 671 -18.54 34.05 32.48
C VAL A 671 -19.42 34.80 31.49
N GLN A 672 -19.36 36.13 31.51
CA GLN A 672 -20.06 36.99 30.56
C GLN A 672 -19.11 37.73 29.63
N ARG A 673 -17.86 37.93 30.08
CA ARG A 673 -16.83 38.68 29.35
C ARG A 673 -15.57 37.85 29.18
N ALA A 674 -14.85 38.11 28.09
CA ALA A 674 -13.59 37.45 27.78
C ALA A 674 -12.58 37.50 28.93
N GLU A 675 -12.46 38.64 29.61
CA GLU A 675 -11.50 38.86 30.70
C GLU A 675 -11.70 37.88 31.86
N GLN A 676 -12.95 37.53 32.18
CA GLN A 676 -13.27 36.58 33.23
C GLN A 676 -12.77 35.18 32.86
N GLY A 677 -13.04 34.75 31.62
CA GLY A 677 -12.55 33.47 31.09
C GLY A 677 -11.02 33.41 31.05
N LEU A 678 -10.37 34.47 30.57
CA LEU A 678 -8.90 34.57 30.54
C LEU A 678 -8.30 34.51 31.95
N ALA A 679 -8.91 35.16 32.93
CA ALA A 679 -8.45 35.12 34.32
C ALA A 679 -8.50 33.70 34.91
N ILE A 680 -9.56 32.94 34.62
CA ILE A 680 -9.72 31.54 35.04
C ILE A 680 -8.65 30.67 34.39
N TYR A 681 -8.50 30.73 33.06
CA TYR A 681 -7.50 29.94 32.35
C TYR A 681 -6.08 30.28 32.79
N LYS A 682 -5.77 31.57 32.99
CA LYS A 682 -4.47 31.99 33.52
C LYS A 682 -4.19 31.39 34.90
N ALA A 683 -5.16 31.44 35.81
CA ALA A 683 -5.02 30.83 37.12
C ALA A 683 -4.84 29.30 37.05
N PHE A 684 -5.51 28.64 36.10
CA PHE A 684 -5.37 27.20 35.86
C PHE A 684 -3.97 26.84 35.35
N PHE A 685 -3.51 27.47 34.26
CA PHE A 685 -2.21 27.17 33.65
C PHE A 685 -1.02 27.53 34.54
N GLU A 686 -1.19 28.48 35.48
CA GLU A 686 -0.20 28.81 36.51
C GLU A 686 -0.30 27.91 37.77
N GLY A 687 -1.23 26.94 37.80
CA GLY A 687 -1.41 26.04 38.94
C GLY A 687 -1.98 26.69 40.21
N ARG A 688 -2.60 27.87 40.07
CA ARG A 688 -3.18 28.64 41.20
C ARG A 688 -4.68 28.39 41.40
N LEU A 689 -5.36 27.83 40.41
CA LEU A 689 -6.79 27.52 40.48
C LEU A 689 -7.04 26.25 41.30
N LYS A 690 -7.78 26.37 42.40
CA LYS A 690 -8.22 25.20 43.20
C LYS A 690 -9.40 24.52 42.48
N ILE A 691 -9.11 23.46 41.74
CA ILE A 691 -10.07 22.70 40.92
C ILE A 691 -9.88 21.20 41.15
N GLY A 692 -10.94 20.42 40.97
CA GLY A 692 -10.93 18.97 41.20
C GLY A 692 -11.39 18.59 42.62
N GLN A 693 -11.03 17.37 43.05
CA GLN A 693 -11.52 16.77 44.31
C GLN A 693 -11.18 17.58 45.56
N GLU A 694 -10.06 18.29 45.56
CA GLU A 694 -9.60 19.12 46.68
C GLU A 694 -10.08 20.58 46.57
N GLY A 695 -10.80 20.92 45.49
CA GLY A 695 -11.35 22.25 45.28
C GLY A 695 -12.65 22.50 46.08
N PRO A 696 -13.14 23.74 46.09
CA PRO A 696 -14.40 24.09 46.76
C PRO A 696 -15.59 23.40 46.11
N VAL A 697 -16.73 23.34 46.81
CA VAL A 697 -18.02 22.96 46.23
C VAL A 697 -18.87 24.23 46.11
N TYR A 698 -19.45 24.48 44.93
CA TYR A 698 -20.24 25.69 44.70
C TYR A 698 -21.74 25.40 44.80
N GLU A 699 -22.46 26.19 45.61
CA GLU A 699 -23.90 26.00 45.91
C GLU A 699 -24.81 26.09 44.68
N LEU A 700 -24.39 26.83 43.65
CA LEU A 700 -25.13 26.96 42.39
C LEU A 700 -24.87 25.79 41.41
N GLY A 701 -23.94 24.88 41.74
CA GLY A 701 -23.43 23.86 40.84
C GLY A 701 -22.32 24.35 39.90
N PHE A 702 -21.99 25.64 39.95
CA PHE A 702 -20.93 26.29 39.18
C PHE A 702 -20.40 27.53 39.91
N PHE A 703 -19.21 27.99 39.56
CA PHE A 703 -18.64 29.24 40.04
C PHE A 703 -19.17 30.44 39.26
N THR A 704 -19.38 31.56 39.94
CA THR A 704 -19.62 32.87 39.33
C THR A 704 -18.85 33.92 40.11
N GLN A 705 -18.18 34.83 39.40
CA GLN A 705 -17.67 36.05 40.02
C GLN A 705 -18.87 36.97 40.25
N VAL A 706 -19.21 37.19 41.53
CA VAL A 706 -20.09 38.31 41.90
C VAL A 706 -19.29 39.58 41.63
N GLU A 707 -19.92 40.53 40.92
CA GLU A 707 -19.32 41.76 40.35
C GLU A 707 -18.24 42.44 41.21
#